data_AF-A0A1J8P4C6-F1
#
_entry.id   AF-A0A1J8P4C6-F1
#
_cell.length_a   1.000
_cell.length_b   1.000
_cell.length_c   1.000
_cell.angle_alpha   90.00
_cell.angle_beta   90.00
_cell.angle_gamma   90.00
#
_symmetry.space_group_name_H-M   'P 1'
#
loop_
_entity.id
_entity.type
_entity.pdbx_description
1 polymer ?
#
loop_
_entity_poly.entity_id
_entity_poly.type
_entity_poly.pdbx_seq_one_letter_code
_entity_poly.pdbx_strand_id
1 'polypeptide(L)'
;ESTKKILTDTRNAFSDINYIYQTAPDSLQHIMGLMEKHKLELKAYLDEHKDTQAKESLEAFRDSLNAQCADLQFEIETRQSEEFSKISKGKSENRTLELIDFHKRLLDKTSVYLDFYSAWQEHEILYEIKKTLDATLNKVEDIANKASSLDTDEKIKALAEADKYINYLYEYSEYFAEADQTRIKEFKTRTLPLLELSTWNKVKVANTYYVPLVDNSFRVIVQLSDDLALNTAYLASKHFGNSTLVQMDKYGNYRVVYGPELGSIPDGKKVKFEILGHGNDVEKTMGKRTAADMAKNILDLKEHIPKTVDVTAVSLKGCCAGADYGKNVLIELHKENFKPIVSSKLGLVEIHPFGRTFTSRVYHSEDNRTAWKYDENDKIVAVPYADEKHHIVISVDEEDNPKVIKTHNNKDWKEFKGNLRVKVEAGENLSSTLNALEEFQAQLKIQGAKMSQIDIETGEQDWLGGRPKNTLQTYGSRVRIMTQFIGSNITLHIDSGLHSGSTVFSYKDASNSEIVIHSPEYLVGYSDVQPSNVISLAYDETNIPRLAVPIKFNPNVGLQITISDEFYTKEMVLSQLQQAKKEVAETSSVFKAMIVTGPRYLMPEQESKDLLDYLSQKLGVRIERSHKDTDSSKLRLLLSKNPGDSEAQVHGHLAHQDTPLHNWDALSQDQINKLDTESQKPKLSLANHDHQVLIQTEADDNVKDNTSRLA
;
A
#
# COMPACT_ATOMS: atom_id res chain seq x y z
N GLU A 1 -12.61 -55.82 -24.25
CA GLU A 1 -11.95 -55.71 -22.93
C GLU A 1 -12.13 -54.32 -22.32
N SER A 2 -11.94 -53.22 -23.09
CA SER A 2 -12.24 -51.84 -22.64
C SER A 2 -13.70 -51.63 -22.22
N THR A 3 -14.68 -52.11 -22.99
CA THR A 3 -16.12 -52.01 -22.68
C THR A 3 -16.49 -52.69 -21.36
N LYS A 4 -15.86 -53.84 -21.06
CA LYS A 4 -16.13 -54.62 -19.83
C LYS A 4 -15.50 -53.95 -18.59
N LYS A 5 -14.31 -53.36 -18.74
CA LYS A 5 -13.66 -52.57 -17.70
C LYS A 5 -14.47 -51.30 -17.39
N ILE A 6 -14.88 -50.55 -18.42
CA ILE A 6 -15.70 -49.33 -18.25
C ILE A 6 -17.07 -49.65 -17.65
N LEU A 7 -17.75 -50.72 -18.07
CA LEU A 7 -19.00 -51.19 -17.44
C LEU A 7 -18.83 -51.53 -15.96
N THR A 8 -17.65 -52.03 -15.58
CA THR A 8 -17.32 -52.37 -14.19
C THR A 8 -16.99 -51.11 -13.38
N ASP A 9 -16.17 -50.22 -13.92
CA ASP A 9 -15.80 -48.95 -13.28
C ASP A 9 -17.04 -48.05 -13.09
N THR A 10 -17.92 -48.01 -14.09
CA THR A 10 -19.22 -47.32 -14.04
C THR A 10 -20.11 -47.94 -12.96
N ARG A 11 -20.28 -49.27 -12.94
CA ARG A 11 -21.06 -49.97 -11.89
C ARG A 11 -20.48 -49.78 -10.48
N ASN A 12 -19.17 -49.72 -10.33
CA ASN A 12 -18.51 -49.51 -9.05
C ASN A 12 -18.73 -48.08 -8.56
N ALA A 13 -18.50 -47.07 -9.41
CA ALA A 13 -18.80 -45.69 -9.09
C ALA A 13 -20.27 -45.47 -8.72
N PHE A 14 -21.20 -46.21 -9.34
CA PHE A 14 -22.61 -46.16 -8.98
C PHE A 14 -22.98 -46.93 -7.71
N SER A 15 -22.26 -48.01 -7.40
CA SER A 15 -22.40 -48.68 -6.11
C SER A 15 -21.93 -47.75 -4.99
N ASP A 16 -20.88 -46.97 -5.24
CA ASP A 16 -20.37 -45.95 -4.32
C ASP A 16 -21.38 -44.79 -4.17
N ILE A 17 -21.95 -44.27 -5.26
CA ILE A 17 -23.01 -43.24 -5.19
C ILE A 17 -24.22 -43.74 -4.40
N ASN A 18 -24.72 -44.95 -4.69
CA ASN A 18 -25.87 -45.53 -4.00
C ASN A 18 -25.55 -45.82 -2.53
N TYR A 19 -24.32 -46.25 -2.22
CA TYR A 19 -23.85 -46.44 -0.85
C TYR A 19 -23.79 -45.10 -0.10
N ILE A 20 -23.27 -44.05 -0.70
CA ILE A 20 -23.23 -42.69 -0.11
C ILE A 20 -24.65 -42.17 0.09
N TYR A 21 -25.57 -42.39 -0.84
CA TYR A 21 -26.98 -42.03 -0.69
C TYR A 21 -27.65 -42.76 0.48
N GLN A 22 -27.36 -44.05 0.67
CA GLN A 22 -27.93 -44.83 1.79
C GLN A 22 -27.30 -44.52 3.15
N THR A 23 -26.03 -44.14 3.19
CA THR A 23 -25.26 -43.97 4.44
C THR A 23 -25.13 -42.52 4.91
N ALA A 24 -25.15 -41.56 3.98
CA ALA A 24 -25.07 -40.14 4.24
C ALA A 24 -26.08 -39.38 3.36
N PRO A 25 -27.39 -39.65 3.50
CA PRO A 25 -28.43 -39.04 2.68
C PRO A 25 -28.44 -37.52 2.77
N ASP A 26 -27.93 -36.92 3.85
CA ASP A 26 -27.83 -35.46 3.99
C ASP A 26 -26.78 -34.80 3.07
N SER A 27 -25.99 -35.60 2.34
CA SER A 27 -25.02 -35.14 1.35
C SER A 27 -25.60 -35.07 -0.08
N LEU A 28 -26.91 -34.84 -0.22
CA LEU A 28 -27.66 -34.83 -1.49
C LEU A 28 -26.96 -34.06 -2.63
N GLN A 29 -26.33 -32.92 -2.33
CA GLN A 29 -25.63 -32.10 -3.32
C GLN A 29 -24.33 -32.73 -3.84
N HIS A 30 -23.57 -33.41 -2.97
CA HIS A 30 -22.36 -34.14 -3.38
C HIS A 30 -22.74 -35.34 -4.26
N ILE A 31 -23.81 -36.02 -3.91
CA ILE A 31 -24.38 -37.16 -4.63
C ILE A 31 -24.81 -36.73 -6.04
N MET A 32 -25.54 -35.62 -6.18
CA MET A 32 -25.92 -35.08 -7.49
C MET A 32 -24.73 -34.68 -8.36
N GLY A 33 -23.70 -34.04 -7.78
CA GLY A 33 -22.48 -33.66 -8.52
C GLY A 33 -21.73 -34.87 -9.08
N LEU A 34 -21.67 -35.97 -8.31
CA LEU A 34 -21.11 -37.24 -8.76
C LEU A 34 -21.97 -37.87 -9.87
N MET A 35 -23.29 -37.88 -9.72
CA MET A 35 -24.21 -38.42 -10.73
C MET A 35 -24.12 -37.68 -12.07
N GLU A 36 -23.98 -36.35 -12.06
CA GLU A 36 -23.86 -35.55 -13.30
C GLU A 36 -22.53 -35.80 -14.02
N LYS A 37 -21.43 -35.87 -13.27
CA LYS A 37 -20.12 -36.23 -13.84
C LYS A 37 -20.18 -37.56 -14.57
N HIS A 38 -20.75 -38.58 -13.93
CA HIS A 38 -20.86 -39.91 -14.54
C HIS A 38 -21.89 -39.98 -15.67
N LYS A 39 -22.93 -39.14 -15.66
CA LYS A 39 -23.88 -38.99 -16.78
C LYS A 39 -23.21 -38.42 -18.03
N LEU A 40 -22.34 -37.42 -17.88
CA LEU A 40 -21.56 -36.85 -18.99
C LEU A 40 -20.55 -37.86 -19.57
N GLU A 41 -19.85 -38.59 -18.69
CA GLU A 41 -18.94 -39.68 -19.08
C GLU A 41 -19.69 -40.78 -19.85
N LEU A 42 -20.88 -41.18 -19.39
CA LEU A 42 -21.73 -42.18 -20.03
C LEU A 42 -22.28 -41.69 -21.40
N LYS A 43 -22.68 -40.43 -21.51
CA LYS A 43 -23.17 -39.82 -22.76
C LYS A 43 -22.08 -39.76 -23.82
N ALA A 44 -20.90 -39.25 -23.47
CA ALA A 44 -19.76 -39.19 -24.38
C ALA A 44 -19.41 -40.58 -24.94
N TYR A 45 -19.49 -41.61 -24.10
CA TYR A 45 -19.25 -42.99 -24.51
C TYR A 45 -20.31 -43.54 -25.48
N LEU A 46 -21.60 -43.27 -25.21
CA LEU A 46 -22.73 -43.67 -26.06
C LEU A 46 -22.70 -42.99 -27.44
N ASP A 47 -22.18 -41.77 -27.53
CA ASP A 47 -22.05 -41.02 -28.79
C ASP A 47 -20.91 -41.59 -29.67
N GLU A 48 -19.87 -42.20 -29.08
CA GLU A 48 -18.71 -42.76 -29.79
C GLU A 48 -18.88 -44.21 -30.28
N HIS A 49 -19.81 -45.00 -29.73
CA HIS A 49 -19.91 -46.45 -29.96
C HIS A 49 -21.23 -46.89 -30.62
N LYS A 50 -21.15 -47.74 -31.67
CA LYS A 50 -22.29 -48.19 -32.51
C LYS A 50 -22.83 -49.60 -32.21
N ASP A 51 -22.42 -50.22 -31.11
CA ASP A 51 -22.81 -51.61 -30.77
C ASP A 51 -24.23 -51.69 -30.18
N THR A 52 -25.15 -52.36 -30.87
CA THR A 52 -26.60 -52.26 -30.66
C THR A 52 -27.09 -52.85 -29.33
N GLN A 53 -26.49 -53.93 -28.83
CA GLN A 53 -26.98 -54.63 -27.62
C GLN A 53 -26.42 -54.05 -26.32
N ALA A 54 -25.17 -53.57 -26.34
CA ALA A 54 -24.57 -52.85 -25.22
C ALA A 54 -25.22 -51.46 -25.05
N LYS A 55 -25.59 -50.83 -26.17
CA LYS A 55 -26.28 -49.55 -26.19
C LYS A 55 -27.65 -49.60 -25.52
N GLU A 56 -28.49 -50.59 -25.83
CA GLU A 56 -29.81 -50.76 -25.17
C GLU A 56 -29.70 -50.90 -23.64
N SER A 57 -28.71 -51.66 -23.16
CA SER A 57 -28.48 -51.85 -21.72
C SER A 57 -27.98 -50.57 -21.03
N LEU A 58 -27.13 -49.81 -21.72
CA LEU A 58 -26.61 -48.52 -21.22
C LEU A 58 -27.66 -47.41 -21.30
N GLU A 59 -28.57 -47.44 -22.27
CA GLU A 59 -29.71 -46.53 -22.40
C GLU A 59 -30.75 -46.77 -21.30
N ALA A 60 -31.16 -48.03 -21.07
CA ALA A 60 -32.05 -48.38 -19.95
C ALA A 60 -31.43 -48.00 -18.58
N PHE A 61 -30.10 -48.12 -18.46
CA PHE A 61 -29.36 -47.69 -17.29
C PHE A 61 -29.34 -46.16 -17.12
N ARG A 62 -29.08 -45.42 -18.20
CA ARG A 62 -29.17 -43.95 -18.24
C ARG A 62 -30.56 -43.46 -17.83
N ASP A 63 -31.61 -44.14 -18.27
CA ASP A 63 -32.99 -43.76 -17.96
C ASP A 63 -33.34 -44.01 -16.49
N SER A 64 -32.85 -45.11 -15.89
CA SER A 64 -32.94 -45.36 -14.44
C SER A 64 -32.19 -44.29 -13.62
N LEU A 65 -31.03 -43.86 -14.11
CA LEU A 65 -30.26 -42.78 -13.50
C LEU A 65 -30.98 -41.43 -13.58
N ASN A 66 -31.58 -41.12 -14.73
CA ASN A 66 -32.39 -39.92 -14.89
C ASN A 66 -33.60 -39.91 -13.94
N ALA A 67 -34.23 -41.07 -13.70
CA ALA A 67 -35.32 -41.19 -12.74
C ALA A 67 -34.85 -40.91 -11.30
N GLN A 68 -33.72 -41.49 -10.88
CA GLN A 68 -33.14 -41.22 -9.56
C GLN A 68 -32.70 -39.75 -9.39
N CYS A 69 -32.13 -39.16 -10.44
CA CYS A 69 -31.83 -37.72 -10.44
C CYS A 69 -33.10 -36.87 -10.29
N ALA A 70 -34.22 -37.26 -10.91
CA ALA A 70 -35.49 -36.54 -10.79
C ALA A 70 -36.07 -36.64 -9.38
N ASP A 71 -35.98 -37.81 -8.73
CA ASP A 71 -36.44 -37.99 -7.34
C ASP A 71 -35.58 -37.18 -6.35
N LEU A 72 -34.26 -37.20 -6.51
CA LEU A 72 -33.32 -36.39 -5.72
C LEU A 72 -33.55 -34.89 -5.91
N GLN A 73 -33.79 -34.47 -7.15
CA GLN A 73 -34.12 -33.10 -7.49
C GLN A 73 -35.40 -32.65 -6.76
N PHE A 74 -36.45 -33.47 -6.78
CA PHE A 74 -37.71 -33.20 -6.09
C PHE A 74 -37.53 -33.09 -4.56
N GLU A 75 -36.68 -33.91 -3.96
CA GLU A 75 -36.37 -33.83 -2.52
C GLU A 75 -35.64 -32.54 -2.16
N ILE A 76 -34.66 -32.12 -2.98
CA ILE A 76 -33.94 -30.86 -2.78
C ILE A 76 -34.89 -29.66 -2.93
N GLU A 77 -35.74 -29.66 -3.95
CA GLU A 77 -36.76 -28.62 -4.15
C GLU A 77 -37.71 -28.53 -2.95
N THR A 78 -38.11 -29.68 -2.40
CA THR A 78 -38.95 -29.75 -1.20
C THR A 78 -38.24 -29.18 0.01
N ARG A 79 -36.99 -29.57 0.29
CA ARG A 79 -36.20 -29.04 1.41
C ARG A 79 -35.98 -27.52 1.28
N GLN A 80 -35.69 -27.03 0.07
CA GLN A 80 -35.54 -25.61 -0.21
C GLN A 80 -36.86 -24.84 0.01
N SER A 81 -37.98 -25.39 -0.45
CA SER A 81 -39.32 -24.81 -0.24
C SER A 81 -39.69 -24.74 1.25
N GLU A 82 -39.35 -25.77 2.02
CA GLU A 82 -39.53 -25.78 3.47
C GLU A 82 -38.65 -24.73 4.19
N GLU A 83 -37.38 -24.63 3.80
CA GLU A 83 -36.46 -23.61 4.33
C GLU A 83 -36.97 -22.20 4.02
N PHE A 84 -37.33 -21.94 2.76
CA PHE A 84 -37.93 -20.67 2.35
C PHE A 84 -39.21 -20.37 3.13
N SER A 85 -40.12 -21.34 3.27
CA SER A 85 -41.35 -21.17 4.03
C SER A 85 -41.09 -20.89 5.52
N LYS A 86 -40.01 -21.43 6.11
CA LYS A 86 -39.63 -21.14 7.50
C LYS A 86 -39.14 -19.71 7.65
N ILE A 87 -38.29 -19.26 6.73
CA ILE A 87 -37.76 -17.89 6.71
C ILE A 87 -38.89 -16.88 6.46
N SER A 88 -39.74 -17.11 5.46
CA SER A 88 -40.83 -16.21 5.06
C SER A 88 -42.00 -16.17 6.06
N LYS A 89 -42.17 -17.16 6.93
CA LYS A 89 -43.19 -17.12 8.00
C LYS A 89 -42.61 -16.70 9.35
N GLY A 90 -41.29 -16.62 9.48
CA GLY A 90 -40.60 -16.20 10.69
C GLY A 90 -40.82 -14.72 11.03
N LYS A 91 -40.79 -14.39 12.33
CA LYS A 91 -40.78 -13.02 12.88
C LYS A 91 -39.37 -12.60 13.30
N SER A 92 -38.37 -12.96 12.51
CA SER A 92 -36.96 -12.59 12.75
C SER A 92 -36.74 -11.13 12.34
N GLU A 93 -36.05 -10.34 13.17
CA GLU A 93 -35.54 -9.01 12.78
C GLU A 93 -34.52 -9.10 11.64
N ASN A 94 -33.95 -10.29 11.41
CA ASN A 94 -32.99 -10.60 10.36
C ASN A 94 -33.62 -11.37 9.18
N ARG A 95 -34.96 -11.43 9.08
CA ARG A 95 -35.64 -12.19 8.02
C ARG A 95 -35.16 -11.83 6.61
N THR A 96 -34.90 -10.55 6.32
CA THR A 96 -34.34 -10.15 5.02
C THR A 96 -32.96 -10.76 4.80
N LEU A 97 -32.08 -10.83 5.82
CA LEU A 97 -30.76 -11.47 5.68
C LEU A 97 -30.87 -12.94 5.39
N GLU A 98 -31.75 -13.63 6.12
CA GLU A 98 -31.98 -15.05 5.93
C GLU A 98 -32.47 -15.32 4.50
N LEU A 99 -33.34 -14.45 3.95
CA LEU A 99 -33.77 -14.49 2.55
C LEU A 99 -32.64 -14.17 1.55
N ILE A 100 -31.80 -13.18 1.84
CA ILE A 100 -30.64 -12.80 1.01
C ILE A 100 -29.61 -13.93 0.96
N ASP A 101 -29.22 -14.47 2.12
CA ASP A 101 -28.25 -15.56 2.21
C ASP A 101 -28.83 -16.85 1.60
N PHE A 102 -30.14 -17.09 1.73
CA PHE A 102 -30.83 -18.18 1.02
C PHE A 102 -30.78 -17.99 -0.50
N HIS A 103 -31.07 -16.78 -1.00
CA HIS A 103 -31.00 -16.48 -2.44
C HIS A 103 -29.57 -16.66 -2.98
N LYS A 104 -28.54 -16.16 -2.29
CA LYS A 104 -27.14 -16.36 -2.71
C LYS A 104 -26.76 -17.84 -2.80
N ARG A 105 -27.18 -18.64 -1.81
CA ARG A 105 -26.99 -20.10 -1.84
C ARG A 105 -27.71 -20.79 -3.00
N LEU A 106 -28.81 -20.21 -3.50
CA LEU A 106 -29.53 -20.71 -4.67
C LEU A 106 -28.75 -20.40 -5.96
N LEU A 107 -28.19 -19.19 -6.08
CA LEU A 107 -27.48 -18.71 -7.27
C LEU A 107 -26.12 -19.38 -7.48
N ASP A 108 -25.33 -19.58 -6.42
CA ASP A 108 -24.03 -20.29 -6.46
C ASP A 108 -24.17 -21.75 -6.93
N LYS A 109 -25.40 -22.27 -7.03
CA LYS A 109 -25.71 -23.68 -7.25
C LYS A 109 -26.44 -23.97 -8.56
N THR A 110 -26.37 -23.07 -9.54
CA THR A 110 -26.91 -23.31 -10.89
C THR A 110 -26.09 -24.37 -11.64
N SER A 111 -26.37 -25.63 -11.33
CA SER A 111 -26.16 -26.75 -12.26
C SER A 111 -27.34 -26.81 -13.25
N VAL A 112 -27.08 -27.37 -14.42
CA VAL A 112 -27.82 -27.26 -15.71
C VAL A 112 -29.27 -27.84 -15.71
N TYR A 113 -29.87 -28.15 -14.55
CA TYR A 113 -31.17 -28.85 -14.45
C TYR A 113 -32.30 -28.07 -13.77
N LEU A 114 -32.12 -26.81 -13.41
CA LEU A 114 -33.04 -26.05 -12.54
C LEU A 114 -33.93 -25.01 -13.24
N ASP A 115 -33.89 -24.90 -14.57
CA ASP A 115 -34.29 -23.68 -15.32
C ASP A 115 -35.70 -23.12 -15.09
N PHE A 116 -36.72 -23.93 -14.77
CA PHE A 116 -38.09 -23.41 -14.62
C PHE A 116 -38.49 -23.17 -13.15
N TYR A 117 -38.02 -24.02 -12.23
CA TYR A 117 -38.35 -23.90 -10.80
C TYR A 117 -37.51 -22.82 -10.11
N SER A 118 -36.25 -22.65 -10.55
CA SER A 118 -35.35 -21.61 -10.03
C SER A 118 -35.86 -20.19 -10.30
N ALA A 119 -36.38 -19.92 -11.50
CA ALA A 119 -36.88 -18.60 -11.87
C ALA A 119 -38.15 -18.20 -11.08
N TRP A 120 -39.04 -19.15 -10.82
CA TRP A 120 -40.24 -18.90 -10.00
C TRP A 120 -39.88 -18.69 -8.52
N GLN A 121 -38.97 -19.51 -7.98
CA GLN A 121 -38.47 -19.34 -6.61
C GLN A 121 -37.70 -18.03 -6.44
N GLU A 122 -36.85 -17.65 -7.39
CA GLU A 122 -36.15 -16.37 -7.40
C GLU A 122 -37.14 -15.20 -7.34
N HIS A 123 -38.22 -15.26 -8.13
CA HIS A 123 -39.27 -14.23 -8.11
C HIS A 123 -39.99 -14.14 -6.75
N GLU A 124 -40.37 -15.28 -6.15
CA GLU A 124 -40.99 -15.33 -4.81
C GLU A 124 -40.06 -14.80 -3.71
N ILE A 125 -38.78 -15.14 -3.77
CA ILE A 125 -37.77 -14.68 -2.81
C ILE A 125 -37.58 -13.17 -2.92
N LEU A 126 -37.42 -12.64 -4.14
CA LEU A 126 -37.28 -11.20 -4.39
C LEU A 126 -38.55 -10.42 -4.00
N TYR A 127 -39.73 -11.01 -4.19
CA TYR A 127 -41.00 -10.45 -3.72
C TYR A 127 -41.08 -10.36 -2.19
N GLU A 128 -40.61 -11.38 -1.48
CA GLU A 128 -40.54 -11.34 -0.02
C GLU A 128 -39.47 -10.36 0.49
N ILE A 129 -38.33 -10.26 -0.17
CA ILE A 129 -37.29 -9.24 0.11
C ILE A 129 -37.86 -7.83 -0.10
N LYS A 130 -38.66 -7.61 -1.15
CA LYS A 130 -39.34 -6.34 -1.41
C LYS A 130 -40.27 -5.93 -0.27
N LYS A 131 -41.01 -6.87 0.33
CA LYS A 131 -41.90 -6.58 1.47
C LYS A 131 -41.14 -6.13 2.72
N THR A 132 -39.90 -6.56 2.89
CA THR A 132 -39.07 -6.24 4.05
C THR A 132 -38.00 -5.19 3.76
N LEU A 133 -38.04 -4.57 2.57
CA LEU A 133 -37.05 -3.61 2.10
C LEU A 133 -36.95 -2.38 3.01
N ASP A 134 -38.08 -1.77 3.35
CA ASP A 134 -38.10 -0.57 4.22
C ASP A 134 -37.50 -0.85 5.59
N ALA A 135 -37.81 -1.99 6.19
CA ALA A 135 -37.22 -2.40 7.46
C ALA A 135 -35.70 -2.58 7.35
N THR A 136 -35.23 -3.07 6.20
CA THR A 136 -33.80 -3.28 5.92
C THR A 136 -33.07 -1.96 5.71
N LEU A 137 -33.62 -1.07 4.89
CA LEU A 137 -33.06 0.28 4.68
C LEU A 137 -33.04 1.07 5.98
N ASN A 138 -34.12 1.02 6.77
CA ASN A 138 -34.16 1.66 8.09
C ASN A 138 -33.14 1.06 9.06
N LYS A 139 -32.89 -0.26 9.00
CA LYS A 139 -31.84 -0.91 9.82
C LYS A 139 -30.44 -0.48 9.39
N VAL A 140 -30.16 -0.43 8.10
CA VAL A 140 -28.87 0.06 7.57
C VAL A 140 -28.69 1.54 7.96
N GLU A 141 -29.76 2.35 7.89
CA GLU A 141 -29.77 3.75 8.34
C GLU A 141 -29.54 3.88 9.85
N ASP A 142 -30.13 3.00 10.67
CA ASP A 142 -29.91 2.97 12.12
C ASP A 142 -28.47 2.53 12.47
N ILE A 143 -27.93 1.51 11.79
CA ILE A 143 -26.52 1.09 11.92
C ILE A 143 -25.60 2.26 11.55
N ALA A 144 -25.88 2.94 10.44
CA ALA A 144 -25.17 4.12 9.99
C ALA A 144 -25.20 5.27 11.00
N ASN A 145 -26.37 5.55 11.59
CA ASN A 145 -26.55 6.62 12.57
C ASN A 145 -25.83 6.29 13.88
N LYS A 146 -25.93 5.05 14.37
CA LYS A 146 -25.25 4.56 15.58
C LYS A 146 -23.73 4.51 15.43
N ALA A 147 -23.23 4.25 14.21
CA ALA A 147 -21.81 4.22 13.90
C ALA A 147 -21.08 5.54 14.21
N SER A 148 -21.81 6.66 14.36
CA SER A 148 -21.23 7.94 14.80
C SER A 148 -20.75 7.95 16.26
N SER A 149 -21.26 7.04 17.10
CA SER A 149 -20.94 6.93 18.54
C SER A 149 -20.09 5.71 18.93
N LEU A 150 -19.75 4.85 17.96
CA LEU A 150 -18.93 3.65 18.19
C LEU A 150 -17.43 3.96 18.14
N ASP A 151 -16.61 3.11 18.76
CA ASP A 151 -15.16 3.14 18.56
C ASP A 151 -14.77 2.73 17.12
N THR A 152 -13.50 2.94 16.74
CA THR A 152 -13.06 2.71 15.35
C THR A 152 -13.29 1.28 14.85
N ASP A 153 -13.03 0.26 15.67
CA ASP A 153 -13.09 -1.14 15.25
C ASP A 153 -14.54 -1.64 15.18
N GLU A 154 -15.35 -1.28 16.18
CA GLU A 154 -16.80 -1.55 16.19
C GLU A 154 -17.50 -0.84 15.04
N LYS A 155 -17.09 0.39 14.75
CA LYS A 155 -17.60 1.18 13.62
C LYS A 155 -17.27 0.53 12.27
N ILE A 156 -16.04 0.05 12.08
CA ILE A 156 -15.65 -0.66 10.84
C ILE A 156 -16.52 -1.91 10.66
N LYS A 157 -16.72 -2.71 11.72
CA LYS A 157 -17.58 -3.90 11.65
C LYS A 157 -19.03 -3.56 11.33
N ALA A 158 -19.59 -2.55 11.99
CA ALA A 158 -20.96 -2.09 11.75
C ALA A 158 -21.16 -1.61 10.31
N LEU A 159 -20.21 -0.85 9.75
CA LEU A 159 -20.27 -0.38 8.38
C LEU A 159 -20.05 -1.49 7.36
N ALA A 160 -19.19 -2.46 7.64
CA ALA A 160 -19.04 -3.65 6.79
C ALA A 160 -20.33 -4.48 6.76
N GLU A 161 -21.03 -4.58 7.90
CA GLU A 161 -22.35 -5.21 7.96
C GLU A 161 -23.34 -4.44 7.08
N ALA A 162 -23.44 -3.11 7.25
CA ALA A 162 -24.31 -2.23 6.46
C ALA A 162 -24.04 -2.34 4.94
N ASP A 163 -22.78 -2.40 4.53
CA ASP A 163 -22.38 -2.55 3.12
C ASP A 163 -22.80 -3.91 2.54
N LYS A 164 -22.76 -5.00 3.33
CA LYS A 164 -23.26 -6.32 2.90
C LYS A 164 -24.72 -6.24 2.43
N TYR A 165 -25.58 -5.56 3.19
CA TYR A 165 -27.01 -5.43 2.85
C TYR A 165 -27.22 -4.59 1.59
N ILE A 166 -26.59 -3.42 1.53
CA ILE A 166 -26.83 -2.47 0.45
C ILE A 166 -26.24 -2.94 -0.88
N ASN A 167 -25.10 -3.65 -0.87
CA ASN A 167 -24.54 -4.25 -2.08
C ASN A 167 -25.53 -5.20 -2.76
N TYR A 168 -26.14 -6.08 -1.97
CA TYR A 168 -27.10 -7.03 -2.50
C TYR A 168 -28.35 -6.33 -3.05
N LEU A 169 -28.92 -5.39 -2.29
CA LEU A 169 -30.09 -4.63 -2.75
C LEU A 169 -29.79 -3.83 -4.02
N TYR A 170 -28.56 -3.33 -4.17
CA TYR A 170 -28.14 -2.60 -5.35
C TYR A 170 -28.01 -3.50 -6.60
N GLU A 171 -27.45 -4.70 -6.43
CA GLU A 171 -27.30 -5.70 -7.50
C GLU A 171 -28.66 -6.11 -8.11
N TYR A 172 -29.69 -6.26 -7.28
CA TYR A 172 -31.05 -6.61 -7.71
C TYR A 172 -31.97 -5.38 -7.80
N SER A 173 -31.41 -4.18 -7.94
CA SER A 173 -32.19 -2.94 -7.83
C SER A 173 -33.37 -2.87 -8.81
N GLU A 174 -33.22 -3.43 -10.01
CA GLU A 174 -34.24 -3.45 -11.08
C GLU A 174 -35.57 -4.12 -10.67
N TYR A 175 -35.57 -4.97 -9.65
CA TYR A 175 -36.78 -5.64 -9.13
C TYR A 175 -37.61 -4.78 -8.17
N PHE A 176 -37.08 -3.64 -7.72
CA PHE A 176 -37.77 -2.72 -6.81
C PHE A 176 -38.43 -1.56 -7.56
N ALA A 177 -39.34 -0.84 -6.91
CA ALA A 177 -39.96 0.35 -7.50
C ALA A 177 -38.91 1.47 -7.69
N GLU A 178 -39.12 2.39 -8.64
CA GLU A 178 -38.16 3.46 -8.94
C GLU A 178 -37.75 4.30 -7.72
N ALA A 179 -38.69 4.55 -6.80
CA ALA A 179 -38.40 5.26 -5.54
C ALA A 179 -37.42 4.49 -4.65
N ASP A 180 -37.59 3.18 -4.55
CA ASP A 180 -36.74 2.28 -3.77
C ASP A 180 -35.35 2.15 -4.40
N GLN A 181 -35.30 2.01 -5.73
CA GLN A 181 -34.06 2.02 -6.50
C GLN A 181 -33.24 3.28 -6.21
N THR A 182 -33.91 4.44 -6.22
CA THR A 182 -33.29 5.73 -5.93
C THR A 182 -32.72 5.75 -4.51
N ARG A 183 -33.48 5.27 -3.51
CA ARG A 183 -33.04 5.23 -2.11
C ARG A 183 -31.88 4.26 -1.89
N ILE A 184 -31.92 3.06 -2.47
CA ILE A 184 -30.83 2.07 -2.42
C ILE A 184 -29.56 2.66 -3.05
N LYS A 185 -29.69 3.28 -4.22
CA LYS A 185 -28.59 3.94 -4.92
C LYS A 185 -28.00 5.09 -4.12
N GLU A 186 -28.83 5.96 -3.54
CA GLU A 186 -28.36 7.04 -2.67
C GLU A 186 -27.58 6.48 -1.47
N PHE A 187 -28.10 5.45 -0.81
CA PHE A 187 -27.42 4.84 0.32
C PHE A 187 -26.07 4.23 -0.07
N LYS A 188 -26.01 3.53 -1.20
CA LYS A 188 -24.79 2.89 -1.72
C LYS A 188 -23.72 3.90 -2.14
N THR A 189 -24.13 4.99 -2.76
CA THR A 189 -23.22 5.93 -3.42
C THR A 189 -22.90 7.16 -2.58
N ARG A 190 -23.71 7.47 -1.56
CA ARG A 190 -23.57 8.67 -0.72
C ARG A 190 -23.45 8.37 0.77
N THR A 191 -24.41 7.64 1.35
CA THR A 191 -24.46 7.45 2.80
C THR A 191 -23.34 6.55 3.32
N LEU A 192 -23.20 5.33 2.79
CA LEU A 192 -22.13 4.41 3.19
C LEU A 192 -20.73 4.98 2.96
N PRO A 193 -20.42 5.56 1.80
CA PRO A 193 -19.09 6.08 1.55
C PRO A 193 -18.71 7.26 2.48
N LEU A 194 -19.65 8.14 2.84
CA LEU A 194 -19.41 9.19 3.85
C LEU A 194 -19.10 8.61 5.24
N LEU A 195 -19.77 7.51 5.61
CA LEU A 195 -19.50 6.82 6.86
C LEU A 195 -18.16 6.08 6.82
N GLU A 196 -17.81 5.46 5.69
CA GLU A 196 -16.49 4.87 5.46
C GLU A 196 -15.41 5.94 5.58
N LEU A 197 -15.56 7.09 4.91
CA LEU A 197 -14.65 8.22 5.07
C LEU A 197 -14.54 8.66 6.52
N SER A 198 -15.61 8.52 7.31
CA SER A 198 -15.57 8.88 8.72
C SER A 198 -14.61 8.00 9.56
N THR A 199 -14.31 6.78 9.12
CA THR A 199 -13.34 5.86 9.75
C THR A 199 -11.90 6.10 9.31
N TRP A 200 -11.69 6.79 8.18
CA TRP A 200 -10.34 7.03 7.69
C TRP A 200 -9.49 7.80 8.70
N ASN A 201 -8.21 7.46 8.75
CA ASN A 201 -7.23 8.03 9.64
C ASN A 201 -7.04 9.52 9.37
N LYS A 202 -6.93 10.30 10.46
CA LYS A 202 -6.57 11.72 10.39
C LYS A 202 -5.16 11.90 10.92
N VAL A 203 -4.27 12.36 10.06
CA VAL A 203 -2.89 12.68 10.44
C VAL A 203 -2.75 14.18 10.66
N LYS A 204 -2.07 14.57 11.74
CA LYS A 204 -1.78 15.97 12.03
C LYS A 204 -0.88 16.56 10.94
N VAL A 205 -1.33 17.65 10.33
CA VAL A 205 -0.52 18.46 9.41
C VAL A 205 0.36 19.39 10.23
N ALA A 206 1.67 19.40 9.94
CA ALA A 206 2.68 20.16 10.70
C ALA A 206 3.33 21.24 9.84
N ASN A 207 3.79 22.32 10.46
CA ASN A 207 4.45 23.44 9.78
C ASN A 207 5.98 23.24 9.65
N THR A 208 6.50 22.04 9.92
CA THR A 208 7.95 21.79 10.07
C THR A 208 8.74 22.03 8.78
N TYR A 209 8.15 21.74 7.62
CA TYR A 209 8.82 21.76 6.32
C TYR A 209 8.21 22.80 5.35
N TYR A 210 7.71 23.90 5.91
CA TYR A 210 6.97 24.90 5.15
C TYR A 210 7.81 25.58 4.08
N VAL A 211 7.22 25.67 2.88
CA VAL A 211 7.73 26.36 1.71
C VAL A 211 6.68 27.38 1.26
N PRO A 212 7.02 28.68 1.19
CA PRO A 212 6.08 29.68 0.71
C PRO A 212 5.72 29.45 -0.76
N LEU A 213 4.44 29.68 -1.08
CA LEU A 213 3.96 29.69 -2.44
C LEU A 213 4.19 31.08 -3.07
N VAL A 214 4.42 31.09 -4.39
CA VAL A 214 4.43 32.32 -5.19
C VAL A 214 3.00 32.65 -5.64
N ASP A 215 2.69 33.93 -5.78
CA ASP A 215 1.35 34.46 -6.08
C ASP A 215 0.33 34.19 -4.96
N ASN A 216 -0.93 34.53 -5.23
CA ASN A 216 -2.09 34.07 -4.48
C ASN A 216 -2.37 32.56 -4.69
N SER A 217 -1.33 31.73 -4.81
CA SER A 217 -1.51 30.29 -5.01
C SER A 217 -2.09 29.61 -3.78
N PHE A 218 -2.86 28.55 -3.99
CA PHE A 218 -3.42 27.68 -2.97
C PHE A 218 -3.37 26.22 -3.43
N ARG A 219 -3.35 25.27 -2.49
CA ARG A 219 -3.32 23.84 -2.79
C ARG A 219 -4.56 23.15 -2.23
N VAL A 220 -5.21 22.34 -3.04
CA VAL A 220 -6.22 21.40 -2.54
C VAL A 220 -5.65 20.01 -2.72
N ILE A 221 -5.24 19.41 -1.60
CA ILE A 221 -4.69 18.05 -1.55
C ILE A 221 -5.86 17.08 -1.40
N VAL A 222 -5.94 16.07 -2.28
CA VAL A 222 -7.03 15.08 -2.28
C VAL A 222 -6.44 13.71 -2.00
N GLN A 223 -6.85 13.10 -0.89
CA GLN A 223 -6.52 11.73 -0.49
C GLN A 223 -7.58 10.76 -1.03
N LEU A 224 -7.16 9.80 -1.86
CA LEU A 224 -8.08 8.83 -2.50
C LEU A 224 -8.13 7.45 -1.83
N SER A 225 -7.27 7.18 -0.84
CA SER A 225 -7.23 5.92 -0.07
C SER A 225 -6.80 6.18 1.38
N ASP A 226 -7.28 5.40 2.34
CA ASP A 226 -7.00 5.60 3.77
C ASP A 226 -5.50 5.48 4.12
N ASP A 227 -4.81 4.50 3.52
CA ASP A 227 -3.39 4.22 3.75
C ASP A 227 -2.45 5.37 3.34
N LEU A 228 -2.98 6.36 2.61
CA LEU A 228 -2.26 7.55 2.13
C LEU A 228 -2.38 8.75 3.09
N ALA A 229 -3.00 8.59 4.27
CA ALA A 229 -3.22 9.69 5.23
C ALA A 229 -1.92 10.40 5.64
N LEU A 230 -0.84 9.64 5.88
CA LEU A 230 0.45 10.20 6.24
C LEU A 230 1.08 10.99 5.08
N ASN A 231 1.06 10.43 3.88
CA ASN A 231 1.64 11.04 2.67
C ASN A 231 0.93 12.34 2.27
N THR A 232 -0.40 12.36 2.33
CA THR A 232 -1.17 13.57 2.00
C THR A 232 -1.04 14.66 3.07
N ALA A 233 -0.89 14.29 4.34
CA ALA A 233 -0.54 15.25 5.40
C ALA A 233 0.83 15.90 5.15
N TYR A 234 1.83 15.16 4.66
CA TYR A 234 3.13 15.73 4.27
C TYR A 234 3.01 16.72 3.11
N LEU A 235 2.21 16.42 2.08
CA LEU A 235 1.94 17.36 0.98
C LEU A 235 1.30 18.66 1.50
N ALA A 236 0.30 18.56 2.36
CA ALA A 236 -0.35 19.73 2.96
C ALA A 236 0.61 20.52 3.87
N SER A 237 1.52 19.82 4.56
CA SER A 237 2.53 20.40 5.46
C SER A 237 3.54 21.28 4.70
N LYS A 238 3.91 20.90 3.48
CA LYS A 238 4.83 21.70 2.64
C LYS A 238 4.31 23.10 2.38
N HIS A 239 3.00 23.29 2.26
CA HIS A 239 2.38 24.60 2.05
C HIS A 239 1.39 24.92 3.17
N PHE A 240 1.85 24.73 4.42
CA PHE A 240 1.08 25.00 5.64
C PHE A 240 0.41 26.39 5.60
N GLY A 241 -0.85 26.48 6.04
CA GLY A 241 -1.68 27.68 5.95
C GLY A 241 -2.17 28.07 4.55
N ASN A 242 -1.64 27.49 3.47
CA ASN A 242 -2.09 27.74 2.08
C ASN A 242 -2.54 26.44 1.38
N SER A 243 -3.06 25.50 2.18
CA SER A 243 -3.56 24.22 1.69
C SER A 243 -4.85 23.82 2.40
N THR A 244 -5.74 23.14 1.68
CA THR A 244 -6.83 22.33 2.22
C THR A 244 -6.54 20.87 1.89
N LEU A 245 -6.69 19.97 2.86
CA LEU A 245 -6.60 18.53 2.67
C LEU A 245 -7.99 17.92 2.79
N VAL A 246 -8.41 17.23 1.74
CA VAL A 246 -9.68 16.49 1.68
C VAL A 246 -9.43 14.99 1.54
N GLN A 247 -10.29 14.21 2.17
CA GLN A 247 -10.39 12.77 1.94
C GLN A 247 -11.61 12.52 1.08
N MET A 248 -11.46 11.72 0.03
CA MET A 248 -12.49 11.48 -0.96
C MET A 248 -12.62 10.00 -1.30
N ASP A 249 -13.84 9.48 -1.22
CA ASP A 249 -14.18 8.13 -1.63
C ASP A 249 -14.38 8.02 -3.15
N LYS A 250 -14.45 6.78 -3.65
CA LYS A 250 -14.53 6.50 -5.08
C LYS A 250 -15.74 7.11 -5.80
N TYR A 251 -16.80 7.48 -5.09
CA TYR A 251 -18.03 8.06 -5.65
C TYR A 251 -18.03 9.59 -5.64
N GLY A 252 -17.01 10.22 -5.05
CA GLY A 252 -16.87 11.67 -5.03
C GLY A 252 -17.38 12.34 -3.76
N ASN A 253 -17.89 11.60 -2.77
CA ASN A 253 -18.14 12.22 -1.47
C ASN A 253 -16.80 12.51 -0.80
N TYR A 254 -16.77 13.57 -0.01
CA TYR A 254 -15.54 14.03 0.62
C TYR A 254 -15.78 14.61 2.01
N ARG A 255 -14.70 14.70 2.78
CA ARG A 255 -14.62 15.51 4.00
C ARG A 255 -13.32 16.28 4.03
N VAL A 256 -13.35 17.50 4.57
CA VAL A 256 -12.15 18.28 4.85
C VAL A 256 -11.56 17.81 6.18
N VAL A 257 -10.25 17.55 6.21
CA VAL A 257 -9.53 17.12 7.42
C VAL A 257 -8.46 18.10 7.88
N TYR A 258 -8.10 19.08 7.04
CA TYR A 258 -7.23 20.20 7.41
C TYR A 258 -7.43 21.39 6.46
N GLY A 259 -7.26 22.60 6.97
CA GLY A 259 -7.41 23.85 6.23
C GLY A 259 -8.87 24.34 6.16
N PRO A 260 -9.13 25.45 5.44
CA PRO A 260 -10.50 25.95 5.25
C PRO A 260 -11.32 24.97 4.42
N GLU A 261 -12.64 24.97 4.65
CA GLU A 261 -13.61 24.32 3.76
C GLU A 261 -13.43 24.79 2.32
N LEU A 262 -13.74 23.95 1.32
CA LEU A 262 -13.56 24.29 -0.09
C LEU A 262 -14.31 25.58 -0.48
N GLY A 263 -15.53 25.76 0.04
CA GLY A 263 -16.35 26.96 -0.16
C GLY A 263 -15.85 28.20 0.60
N SER A 264 -14.86 28.04 1.48
CA SER A 264 -14.24 29.11 2.28
C SER A 264 -12.81 29.40 1.87
N ILE A 265 -12.34 28.87 0.73
CA ILE A 265 -11.05 29.25 0.15
C ILE A 265 -11.10 30.76 -0.15
N PRO A 266 -10.09 31.55 0.30
CA PRO A 266 -10.11 33.00 0.11
C PRO A 266 -10.23 33.42 -1.36
N ASP A 267 -10.95 34.52 -1.61
CA ASP A 267 -11.12 35.09 -2.95
C ASP A 267 -9.78 35.45 -3.63
N GLY A 268 -9.77 35.39 -4.97
CA GLY A 268 -8.60 35.77 -5.77
C GLY A 268 -7.43 34.80 -5.68
N LYS A 269 -7.63 33.62 -5.06
CA LYS A 269 -6.64 32.55 -5.03
C LYS A 269 -6.59 31.78 -6.35
N LYS A 270 -5.40 31.25 -6.66
CA LYS A 270 -5.14 30.33 -7.77
C LYS A 270 -4.92 28.93 -7.21
N VAL A 271 -5.94 28.07 -7.31
CA VAL A 271 -5.91 26.70 -6.81
C VAL A 271 -5.20 25.79 -7.78
N LYS A 272 -4.42 24.87 -7.21
CA LYS A 272 -3.95 23.65 -7.86
C LYS A 272 -4.44 22.46 -7.04
N PHE A 273 -5.13 21.53 -7.68
CA PHE A 273 -5.42 20.22 -7.08
C PHE A 273 -4.16 19.35 -7.10
N GLU A 274 -3.86 18.70 -5.98
CA GLU A 274 -2.85 17.64 -5.88
C GLU A 274 -3.51 16.37 -5.37
N ILE A 275 -3.73 15.43 -6.28
CA ILE A 275 -4.56 14.25 -6.03
C ILE A 275 -3.66 13.04 -5.88
N LEU A 276 -3.70 12.38 -4.73
CA LEU A 276 -2.87 11.24 -4.39
C LEU A 276 -3.72 9.98 -4.25
N GLY A 277 -3.40 8.97 -5.04
CA GLY A 277 -4.03 7.65 -5.02
C GLY A 277 -3.14 6.62 -5.71
N HIS A 278 -3.29 5.34 -5.39
CA HIS A 278 -2.57 4.26 -6.08
C HIS A 278 -2.96 4.19 -7.55
N GLY A 279 -1.99 4.14 -8.46
CA GLY A 279 -2.28 3.93 -9.88
C GLY A 279 -2.12 2.47 -10.29
N ASN A 280 -2.82 2.10 -11.36
CA ASN A 280 -2.78 0.76 -11.96
C ASN A 280 -2.65 0.93 -13.49
N ASP A 281 -1.51 0.51 -14.05
CA ASP A 281 -1.25 0.65 -15.48
C ASP A 281 -2.05 -0.34 -16.34
N VAL A 282 -2.43 -1.49 -15.78
CA VAL A 282 -3.22 -2.51 -16.50
C VAL A 282 -4.65 -2.03 -16.65
N GLU A 283 -5.26 -1.59 -15.55
CA GLU A 283 -6.63 -1.08 -15.53
C GLU A 283 -6.73 0.36 -16.04
N LYS A 284 -5.59 1.06 -16.19
CA LYS A 284 -5.51 2.50 -16.51
C LYS A 284 -6.33 3.35 -15.52
N THR A 285 -6.16 3.10 -14.23
CA THR A 285 -6.89 3.79 -13.16
C THR A 285 -5.97 4.45 -12.13
N MET A 286 -6.50 5.43 -11.40
CA MET A 286 -5.86 6.01 -10.21
C MET A 286 -6.87 6.11 -9.06
N GLY A 287 -6.53 5.56 -7.89
CA GLY A 287 -7.45 5.43 -6.77
C GLY A 287 -8.71 4.66 -7.16
N LYS A 288 -8.57 3.61 -8.01
CA LYS A 288 -9.69 2.83 -8.57
C LYS A 288 -10.68 3.65 -9.41
N ARG A 289 -10.23 4.73 -10.04
CA ARG A 289 -11.05 5.58 -10.93
C ARG A 289 -10.51 5.59 -12.35
N THR A 290 -11.39 5.43 -13.32
CA THR A 290 -11.06 5.68 -14.73
C THR A 290 -10.80 7.18 -14.95
N ALA A 291 -10.33 7.56 -16.13
CA ALA A 291 -10.14 8.97 -16.47
C ALA A 291 -11.45 9.79 -16.38
N ALA A 292 -12.57 9.19 -16.78
CA ALA A 292 -13.89 9.82 -16.72
C ALA A 292 -14.38 10.00 -15.28
N ASP A 293 -14.25 8.96 -14.43
CA ASP A 293 -14.61 9.06 -13.01
C ASP A 293 -13.75 10.10 -12.27
N MET A 294 -12.44 10.13 -12.57
CA MET A 294 -11.53 11.13 -12.01
C MET A 294 -11.94 12.55 -12.42
N ALA A 295 -12.23 12.77 -13.71
CA ALA A 295 -12.66 14.05 -14.23
C ALA A 295 -13.97 14.52 -13.56
N LYS A 296 -14.95 13.63 -13.44
CA LYS A 296 -16.21 13.89 -12.72
C LYS A 296 -15.94 14.32 -11.27
N ASN A 297 -15.15 13.56 -10.52
CA ASN A 297 -14.84 13.88 -9.13
C ASN A 297 -14.10 15.23 -8.98
N ILE A 298 -13.24 15.59 -9.93
CA ILE A 298 -12.56 16.91 -9.95
C ILE A 298 -13.56 18.03 -10.18
N LEU A 299 -14.52 17.85 -11.09
CA LEU A 299 -15.58 18.82 -11.36
C LEU A 299 -16.48 18.99 -10.14
N ASP A 300 -16.90 17.90 -9.51
CA ASP A 300 -17.69 17.91 -8.27
C ASP A 300 -16.99 18.70 -7.15
N LEU A 301 -15.68 18.49 -6.94
CA LEU A 301 -14.90 19.30 -6.00
C LEU A 301 -14.83 20.77 -6.39
N LYS A 302 -14.65 21.05 -7.69
CA LYS A 302 -14.56 22.42 -8.22
C LYS A 302 -15.87 23.18 -8.00
N GLU A 303 -17.03 22.53 -8.06
CA GLU A 303 -18.33 23.18 -7.81
C GLU A 303 -18.44 23.75 -6.39
N HIS A 304 -17.73 23.15 -5.42
CA HIS A 304 -17.70 23.62 -4.04
C HIS A 304 -16.72 24.79 -3.83
N ILE A 305 -15.87 25.11 -4.80
CA ILE A 305 -14.91 26.21 -4.72
C ILE A 305 -15.56 27.52 -5.21
N PRO A 306 -15.38 28.67 -4.53
CA PRO A 306 -15.96 29.94 -4.95
C PRO A 306 -15.57 30.31 -6.39
N LYS A 307 -16.52 30.88 -7.14
CA LYS A 307 -16.27 31.33 -8.54
C LYS A 307 -15.20 32.43 -8.66
N THR A 308 -14.92 33.12 -7.56
CA THR A 308 -13.84 34.12 -7.39
C THR A 308 -12.45 33.51 -7.29
N VAL A 309 -12.37 32.17 -7.18
CA VAL A 309 -11.13 31.39 -7.10
C VAL A 309 -10.92 30.64 -8.41
N ASP A 310 -9.70 30.76 -8.95
CA ASP A 310 -9.34 30.17 -10.24
C ASP A 310 -8.66 28.81 -10.03
N VAL A 311 -9.21 27.74 -10.60
CA VAL A 311 -8.60 26.41 -10.56
C VAL A 311 -7.76 26.22 -11.83
N THR A 312 -6.45 26.37 -11.66
CA THR A 312 -5.51 26.48 -12.80
C THR A 312 -4.86 25.16 -13.21
N ALA A 313 -4.78 24.20 -12.29
CA ALA A 313 -4.04 22.96 -12.52
C ALA A 313 -4.53 21.79 -11.66
N VAL A 314 -4.34 20.58 -12.19
CA VAL A 314 -4.56 19.30 -11.52
C VAL A 314 -3.26 18.49 -11.62
N SER A 315 -2.76 18.01 -10.49
CA SER A 315 -1.58 17.17 -10.40
C SER A 315 -1.94 15.81 -9.84
N LEU A 316 -2.01 14.82 -10.71
CA LEU A 316 -2.28 13.42 -10.41
C LEU A 316 -0.96 12.77 -9.97
N LYS A 317 -0.91 12.33 -8.71
CA LYS A 317 0.29 11.80 -8.05
C LYS A 317 0.20 10.29 -7.79
N GLY A 318 -0.40 9.52 -8.69
CA GLY A 318 -0.42 8.05 -8.58
C GLY A 318 0.73 7.37 -9.31
N CYS A 319 1.14 6.20 -8.83
CA CYS A 319 2.13 5.35 -9.48
C CYS A 319 1.59 4.84 -10.82
N CYS A 320 2.24 5.18 -11.93
CA CYS A 320 2.05 4.55 -13.24
C CYS A 320 0.58 4.27 -13.65
N ALA A 321 -0.33 5.24 -13.58
CA ALA A 321 -1.73 5.05 -14.04
C ALA A 321 -1.88 4.91 -15.57
N GLY A 322 -0.76 4.89 -16.31
CA GLY A 322 -0.67 4.91 -17.77
C GLY A 322 -0.22 6.26 -18.32
N ALA A 323 0.56 6.22 -19.41
CA ALA A 323 1.18 7.40 -20.01
C ALA A 323 0.18 8.48 -20.46
N ASP A 324 -0.96 8.03 -20.99
CA ASP A 324 -2.04 8.90 -21.46
C ASP A 324 -3.11 9.18 -20.40
N TYR A 325 -3.02 8.64 -19.18
CA TYR A 325 -4.08 8.79 -18.17
C TYR A 325 -4.40 10.27 -17.88
N GLY A 326 -3.37 11.09 -17.62
CA GLY A 326 -3.56 12.53 -17.40
C GLY A 326 -4.09 13.27 -18.62
N LYS A 327 -3.74 12.83 -19.84
CA LYS A 327 -4.27 13.39 -21.08
C LYS A 327 -5.76 13.06 -21.25
N ASN A 328 -6.14 11.82 -20.95
CA ASN A 328 -7.53 11.37 -20.99
C ASN A 328 -8.39 12.09 -19.95
N VAL A 329 -7.88 12.30 -18.73
CA VAL A 329 -8.56 13.12 -17.72
C VAL A 329 -8.79 14.55 -18.25
N LEU A 330 -7.78 15.16 -18.88
CA LEU A 330 -7.92 16.49 -19.48
C LEU A 330 -9.01 16.53 -20.58
N ILE A 331 -9.10 15.50 -21.42
CA ILE A 331 -10.14 15.38 -22.45
C ILE A 331 -11.53 15.31 -21.82
N GLU A 332 -11.70 14.52 -20.77
CA GLU A 332 -12.98 14.39 -20.07
C GLU A 332 -13.39 15.69 -19.37
N LEU A 333 -12.43 16.42 -18.76
CA LEU A 333 -12.68 17.74 -18.18
C LEU A 333 -13.12 18.78 -19.23
N HIS A 334 -12.58 18.70 -20.46
CA HIS A 334 -12.90 19.62 -21.54
C HIS A 334 -14.35 19.51 -22.02
N LYS A 335 -14.97 18.31 -21.91
CA LYS A 335 -16.39 18.11 -22.23
C LYS A 335 -17.31 19.03 -21.43
N GLU A 336 -16.90 19.39 -20.21
CA GLU A 336 -17.59 20.32 -19.32
C GLU A 336 -16.98 21.74 -19.33
N ASN A 337 -16.27 22.09 -20.41
CA ASN A 337 -15.59 23.38 -20.62
C ASN A 337 -14.56 23.75 -19.54
N PHE A 338 -13.98 22.77 -18.85
CA PHE A 338 -12.93 23.00 -17.87
C PHE A 338 -11.55 22.61 -18.44
N LYS A 339 -10.64 23.58 -18.57
CA LYS A 339 -9.37 23.42 -19.30
C LYS A 339 -8.13 23.70 -18.42
N PRO A 340 -7.93 23.00 -17.28
CA PRO A 340 -6.73 23.19 -16.46
C PRO A 340 -5.49 22.57 -17.12
N ILE A 341 -4.30 22.86 -16.58
CA ILE A 341 -3.12 22.03 -16.84
C ILE A 341 -3.28 20.73 -16.05
N VAL A 342 -3.19 19.56 -16.69
CA VAL A 342 -3.23 18.26 -16.02
C VAL A 342 -1.87 17.59 -16.13
N SER A 343 -1.27 17.22 -14.98
CA SER A 343 -0.02 16.45 -14.94
C SER A 343 -0.21 15.08 -14.30
N SER A 344 0.46 14.07 -14.81
CA SER A 344 0.51 12.70 -14.28
C SER A 344 1.94 12.21 -14.12
N LYS A 345 2.13 11.16 -13.30
CA LYS A 345 3.42 10.51 -13.05
C LYS A 345 3.51 9.18 -13.81
N LEU A 346 4.67 8.94 -14.43
CA LEU A 346 4.94 7.74 -15.23
C LEU A 346 5.70 6.65 -14.48
N GLY A 347 6.16 6.94 -13.27
CA GLY A 347 6.96 6.04 -12.45
C GLY A 347 6.42 5.86 -11.04
N LEU A 348 7.17 5.15 -10.20
CA LEU A 348 6.85 4.95 -8.78
C LEU A 348 6.80 6.31 -8.08
N VAL A 349 5.70 6.65 -7.41
CA VAL A 349 5.55 7.93 -6.73
C VAL A 349 5.81 7.77 -5.24
N GLU A 350 6.76 8.55 -4.73
CA GLU A 350 7.09 8.58 -3.31
C GLU A 350 6.88 9.99 -2.76
N ILE A 351 6.18 10.09 -1.62
CA ILE A 351 6.03 11.33 -0.87
C ILE A 351 6.89 11.24 0.38
N HIS A 352 7.88 12.10 0.49
CA HIS A 352 8.74 12.13 1.66
C HIS A 352 8.14 12.95 2.81
N PRO A 353 8.61 12.76 4.06
CA PRO A 353 8.13 13.50 5.24
C PRO A 353 8.14 15.03 5.11
N PHE A 354 9.01 15.55 4.26
CA PHE A 354 9.12 16.98 3.93
C PHE A 354 8.23 17.44 2.76
N GLY A 355 7.20 16.64 2.42
CA GLY A 355 6.14 16.98 1.47
C GLY A 355 6.59 17.15 0.02
N ARG A 356 7.80 16.69 -0.33
CA ARG A 356 8.29 16.67 -1.71
C ARG A 356 8.01 15.31 -2.34
N THR A 357 7.67 15.36 -3.62
CA THR A 357 7.34 14.19 -4.44
C THR A 357 8.55 13.78 -5.26
N PHE A 358 8.86 12.50 -5.22
CA PHE A 358 9.87 11.86 -6.05
C PHE A 358 9.15 10.91 -7.00
N THR A 359 9.69 10.73 -8.20
CA THR A 359 9.13 9.79 -9.16
C THR A 359 10.24 8.91 -9.69
N SER A 360 10.10 7.60 -9.53
CA SER A 360 11.17 6.62 -9.70
C SER A 360 12.43 7.05 -8.95
N ARG A 361 12.23 7.56 -7.73
CA ARG A 361 13.29 8.13 -6.88
C ARG A 361 14.14 9.18 -7.57
N VAL A 362 13.57 9.97 -8.47
CA VAL A 362 14.20 11.17 -9.00
C VAL A 362 13.39 12.38 -8.57
N TYR A 363 14.08 13.35 -7.96
CA TYR A 363 13.50 14.65 -7.67
C TYR A 363 13.39 15.44 -8.98
N HIS A 364 12.20 15.96 -9.29
CA HIS A 364 12.00 16.81 -10.49
C HIS A 364 12.34 16.14 -11.83
N SER A 365 11.94 14.88 -12.02
CA SER A 365 12.11 14.20 -13.32
C SER A 365 11.07 14.63 -14.37
N GLU A 366 11.56 15.14 -15.50
CA GLU A 366 10.77 15.34 -16.72
C GLU A 366 10.37 14.01 -17.35
N ASP A 367 11.31 13.09 -17.50
CA ASP A 367 11.09 11.79 -18.14
C ASP A 367 10.01 10.94 -17.45
N ASN A 368 9.84 11.12 -16.13
CA ASN A 368 8.84 10.40 -15.34
C ASN A 368 7.55 11.20 -15.11
N ARG A 369 7.30 12.26 -15.89
CA ARG A 369 6.09 13.08 -15.80
C ARG A 369 5.54 13.38 -17.18
N THR A 370 4.22 13.37 -17.29
CA THR A 370 3.52 13.99 -18.42
C THR A 370 2.69 15.16 -17.92
N ALA A 371 2.57 16.20 -18.73
CA ALA A 371 1.62 17.27 -18.48
C ALA A 371 1.06 17.82 -19.78
N TRP A 372 -0.23 18.15 -19.74
CA TRP A 372 -1.02 18.48 -20.91
C TRP A 372 -1.89 19.70 -20.61
N LYS A 373 -2.15 20.50 -21.64
CA LYS A 373 -3.13 21.59 -21.63
C LYS A 373 -3.75 21.75 -23.01
N TYR A 374 -4.88 22.45 -23.08
CA TYR A 374 -5.36 23.02 -24.33
C TYR A 374 -4.63 24.34 -24.61
N ASP A 375 -4.22 24.55 -25.85
CA ASP A 375 -3.74 25.84 -26.34
C ASP A 375 -4.90 26.76 -26.74
N GLU A 376 -4.57 27.94 -27.26
CA GLU A 376 -5.53 28.94 -27.73
C GLU A 376 -6.39 28.50 -28.92
N ASN A 377 -5.96 27.45 -29.65
CA ASN A 377 -6.68 26.87 -30.79
C ASN A 377 -7.42 25.59 -30.41
N ASP A 378 -7.63 25.33 -29.10
CA ASP A 378 -8.26 24.12 -28.59
C ASP A 378 -7.55 22.82 -28.98
N LYS A 379 -6.22 22.88 -29.21
CA LYS A 379 -5.38 21.69 -29.41
C LYS A 379 -4.67 21.30 -28.12
N ILE A 380 -4.62 19.99 -27.85
CA ILE A 380 -3.85 19.46 -26.72
C ILE A 380 -2.35 19.55 -27.03
N VAL A 381 -1.60 20.19 -26.15
CA VAL A 381 -0.15 20.33 -26.22
C VAL A 381 0.51 19.84 -24.93
N ALA A 382 1.71 19.30 -25.06
CA ALA A 382 2.54 18.94 -23.92
C ALA A 382 3.01 20.22 -23.19
N VAL A 383 3.11 20.14 -21.87
CA VAL A 383 3.62 21.22 -21.03
C VAL A 383 4.90 20.71 -20.37
N PRO A 384 6.06 21.37 -20.60
CA PRO A 384 7.27 21.01 -19.87
C PRO A 384 7.05 21.20 -18.36
N TYR A 385 7.94 20.66 -17.54
CA TYR A 385 8.02 21.06 -16.15
C TYR A 385 8.25 22.56 -16.13
N ALA A 386 7.23 23.30 -15.68
CA ALA A 386 7.43 24.70 -15.42
C ALA A 386 8.50 24.78 -14.34
N ASP A 387 9.57 25.55 -14.61
CA ASP A 387 10.52 25.95 -13.57
C ASP A 387 9.73 26.30 -12.32
N GLU A 388 10.22 25.83 -11.17
CA GLU A 388 9.59 26.18 -9.91
C GLU A 388 9.40 27.69 -9.87
N LYS A 389 8.20 28.15 -9.51
CA LYS A 389 7.99 29.60 -9.40
C LYS A 389 8.81 30.12 -8.24
N HIS A 390 9.60 31.17 -8.49
CA HIS A 390 10.29 31.96 -7.47
C HIS A 390 9.76 33.39 -7.47
N HIS A 391 9.82 34.05 -6.32
CA HIS A 391 9.51 35.48 -6.22
C HIS A 391 10.62 36.31 -6.86
N ILE A 392 11.87 35.91 -6.59
CA ILE A 392 13.09 36.61 -6.99
C ILE A 392 14.11 35.55 -7.43
N VAL A 393 14.86 35.86 -8.48
CA VAL A 393 16.07 35.15 -8.89
C VAL A 393 17.23 36.12 -8.76
N ILE A 394 18.28 35.70 -8.06
CA ILE A 394 19.52 36.47 -7.93
C ILE A 394 20.69 35.69 -8.50
N SER A 395 21.71 36.40 -8.97
CA SER A 395 23.04 35.87 -9.25
C SER A 395 24.03 36.48 -8.26
N VAL A 396 25.11 35.76 -7.95
CA VAL A 396 26.26 36.33 -7.23
C VAL A 396 27.26 36.82 -8.27
N ASP A 397 27.68 38.08 -8.18
CA ASP A 397 28.66 38.65 -9.11
C ASP A 397 30.12 38.39 -8.68
N GLU A 398 31.07 38.86 -9.49
CA GLU A 398 32.52 38.70 -9.26
C GLU A 398 33.02 39.40 -7.98
N GLU A 399 32.23 40.31 -7.41
CA GLU A 399 32.53 41.05 -6.19
C GLU A 399 31.82 40.43 -4.96
N ASP A 400 31.29 39.21 -5.09
CA ASP A 400 30.51 38.49 -4.08
C ASP A 400 29.19 39.19 -3.69
N ASN A 401 28.68 40.10 -4.51
CA ASN A 401 27.46 40.84 -4.23
C ASN A 401 26.21 40.18 -4.84
N PRO A 402 25.05 40.27 -4.18
CA PRO A 402 23.80 39.74 -4.72
C PRO A 402 23.21 40.69 -5.77
N LYS A 403 23.00 40.18 -6.98
CA LYS A 403 22.34 40.91 -8.07
C LYS A 403 21.00 40.29 -8.43
N VAL A 404 19.92 41.07 -8.34
CA VAL A 404 18.60 40.63 -8.80
C VAL A 404 18.57 40.62 -10.33
N ILE A 405 18.35 39.45 -10.93
CA ILE A 405 18.33 39.26 -12.38
C ILE A 405 16.93 39.01 -12.94
N LYS A 406 16.00 38.51 -12.11
CA LYS A 406 14.62 38.26 -12.51
C LYS A 406 13.69 38.33 -11.31
N THR A 407 12.48 38.82 -11.51
CA THR A 407 11.43 38.83 -10.49
C THR A 407 10.13 38.27 -11.05
N HIS A 408 9.28 37.77 -10.16
CA HIS A 408 7.98 37.28 -10.55
C HIS A 408 7.11 38.43 -11.12
N ASN A 409 6.51 38.21 -12.29
CA ASN A 409 5.71 39.21 -13.03
C ASN A 409 6.44 40.55 -13.27
N ASN A 410 7.78 40.56 -13.33
CA ASN A 410 8.60 41.77 -13.49
C ASN A 410 8.32 42.86 -12.44
N LYS A 411 7.83 42.46 -11.25
CA LYS A 411 7.58 43.38 -10.14
C LYS A 411 8.90 43.89 -9.55
N ASP A 412 8.96 45.13 -9.09
CA ASP A 412 10.11 45.62 -8.33
C ASP A 412 10.30 44.75 -7.08
N TRP A 413 11.51 44.22 -6.90
CA TRP A 413 11.80 43.34 -5.78
C TRP A 413 11.65 44.05 -4.42
N LYS A 414 11.78 45.38 -4.40
CA LYS A 414 11.61 46.22 -3.20
C LYS A 414 10.18 46.26 -2.67
N GLU A 415 9.22 45.86 -3.50
CA GLU A 415 7.80 45.81 -3.16
C GLU A 415 7.36 44.46 -2.60
N PHE A 416 8.19 43.41 -2.67
CA PHE A 416 7.85 42.13 -2.03
C PHE A 416 7.87 42.26 -0.51
N LYS A 417 6.92 41.57 0.14
CA LYS A 417 6.73 41.53 1.60
C LYS A 417 6.55 40.08 2.07
N GLY A 418 6.82 39.82 3.34
CA GLY A 418 6.57 38.52 3.97
C GLY A 418 7.58 37.42 3.59
N ASN A 419 7.11 36.17 3.54
CA ASN A 419 7.94 34.99 3.32
C ASN A 419 8.18 34.77 1.82
N LEU A 420 9.43 34.92 1.38
CA LEU A 420 9.80 34.79 -0.02
C LEU A 420 10.46 33.45 -0.33
N ARG A 421 10.26 33.02 -1.57
CA ARG A 421 10.97 31.92 -2.24
C ARG A 421 11.93 32.53 -3.24
N VAL A 422 13.23 32.29 -3.09
CA VAL A 422 14.29 32.91 -3.89
C VAL A 422 15.10 31.83 -4.58
N LYS A 423 15.40 32.01 -5.87
CA LYS A 423 16.38 31.20 -6.62
C LYS A 423 17.71 31.93 -6.68
N VAL A 424 18.81 31.19 -6.62
CA VAL A 424 20.17 31.71 -6.57
C VAL A 424 21.00 30.98 -7.62
N GLU A 425 21.54 31.74 -8.56
CA GLU A 425 22.69 31.33 -9.36
C GLU A 425 23.93 31.57 -8.52
N ALA A 426 24.56 30.47 -8.07
CA ALA A 426 25.68 30.49 -7.14
C ALA A 426 26.90 31.28 -7.65
N GLY A 427 27.65 31.84 -6.71
CA GLY A 427 29.01 32.35 -6.98
C GLY A 427 30.04 31.22 -7.08
N GLU A 428 31.30 31.59 -7.26
CA GLU A 428 32.42 30.63 -7.46
C GLU A 428 32.54 29.60 -6.33
N ASN A 429 32.14 29.96 -5.11
CA ASN A 429 32.24 29.09 -3.96
C ASN A 429 31.13 29.35 -2.91
N LEU A 430 31.08 28.45 -1.93
CA LEU A 430 30.14 28.51 -0.82
C LEU A 430 30.22 29.83 -0.03
N SER A 431 31.42 30.33 0.27
CA SER A 431 31.61 31.51 1.11
C SER A 431 31.10 32.77 0.41
N SER A 432 31.45 32.92 -0.87
CA SER A 432 30.95 33.97 -1.76
C SER A 432 29.41 33.97 -1.77
N THR A 433 28.80 32.80 -2.02
CA THR A 433 27.35 32.66 -2.05
C THR A 433 26.69 32.95 -0.71
N LEU A 434 27.30 32.52 0.41
CA LEU A 434 26.78 32.79 1.74
C LEU A 434 26.78 34.29 2.07
N ASN A 435 27.88 34.99 1.78
CA ASN A 435 27.99 36.44 2.01
C ASN A 435 26.91 37.21 1.23
N ALA A 436 26.74 36.88 -0.06
CA ALA A 436 25.72 37.50 -0.90
C ALA A 436 24.31 37.27 -0.35
N LEU A 437 24.02 36.06 0.14
CA LEU A 437 22.72 35.73 0.74
C LEU A 437 22.48 36.45 2.06
N GLU A 438 23.51 36.59 2.91
CA GLU A 438 23.40 37.35 4.15
C GLU A 438 23.10 38.82 3.88
N GLU A 439 23.81 39.43 2.93
CA GLU A 439 23.57 40.81 2.54
C GLU A 439 22.16 40.98 1.98
N PHE A 440 21.74 40.12 1.03
CA PHE A 440 20.41 40.21 0.44
C PHE A 440 19.30 39.99 1.47
N GLN A 441 19.52 39.07 2.43
CA GLN A 441 18.60 38.85 3.55
C GLN A 441 18.47 40.10 4.44
N ALA A 442 19.56 40.85 4.63
CA ALA A 442 19.54 42.11 5.36
C ALA A 442 18.77 43.20 4.60
N GLN A 443 18.99 43.31 3.28
CA GLN A 443 18.27 44.24 2.42
C GLN A 443 16.75 43.98 2.43
N LEU A 444 16.33 42.71 2.30
CA LEU A 444 14.91 42.32 2.35
C LEU A 444 14.25 42.61 3.71
N LYS A 445 15.00 42.49 4.82
CA LYS A 445 14.47 42.77 6.16
C LYS A 445 14.03 44.23 6.32
N ILE A 446 14.76 45.17 5.72
CA ILE A 446 14.44 46.62 5.79
C ILE A 446 13.01 46.90 5.29
N GLN A 447 12.57 46.16 4.28
CA GLN A 447 11.26 46.31 3.68
C GLN A 447 10.21 45.33 4.24
N GLY A 448 10.50 44.58 5.31
CA GLY A 448 9.55 43.62 5.89
C GLY A 448 9.35 42.33 5.08
N ALA A 449 10.35 41.95 4.29
CA ALA A 449 10.44 40.67 3.61
C ALA A 449 11.54 39.80 4.23
N LYS A 450 11.49 38.49 3.95
CA LYS A 450 12.59 37.58 4.26
C LYS A 450 12.63 36.43 3.27
N MET A 451 13.83 35.94 2.97
CA MET A 451 13.96 34.63 2.35
C MET A 451 13.48 33.59 3.37
N SER A 452 12.60 32.70 2.94
CA SER A 452 12.11 31.58 3.77
C SER A 452 12.40 30.24 3.10
N GLN A 453 12.47 30.23 1.77
CA GLN A 453 13.01 29.14 0.97
C GLN A 453 14.03 29.72 -0.02
N ILE A 454 15.21 29.13 -0.07
CA ILE A 454 16.28 29.47 -1.00
C ILE A 454 16.60 28.22 -1.82
N ASP A 455 16.47 28.31 -3.13
CA ASP A 455 16.84 27.26 -4.07
C ASP A 455 18.14 27.71 -4.76
N ILE A 456 19.22 26.94 -4.58
CA ILE A 456 20.56 27.29 -5.07
C ILE A 456 20.94 26.29 -6.16
N GLU A 457 21.39 26.79 -7.30
CA GLU A 457 22.00 26.01 -8.38
C GLU A 457 23.49 26.33 -8.40
N THR A 458 24.34 25.32 -8.26
CA THR A 458 25.81 25.52 -8.26
C THR A 458 26.33 25.86 -9.65
N GLY A 459 25.57 25.52 -10.71
CA GLY A 459 26.03 25.66 -12.09
C GLY A 459 27.28 24.82 -12.35
N GLU A 460 28.15 25.31 -13.22
CA GLU A 460 29.37 24.59 -13.62
C GLU A 460 30.41 24.42 -12.48
N GLN A 461 30.21 25.08 -11.34
CA GLN A 461 31.17 25.12 -10.23
C GLN A 461 31.06 23.91 -9.30
N ASP A 462 32.12 23.10 -9.20
CA ASP A 462 32.24 22.10 -8.12
C ASP A 462 32.80 22.77 -6.87
N TRP A 463 31.92 23.26 -5.99
CA TRP A 463 32.28 23.97 -4.77
C TRP A 463 33.25 23.22 -3.85
N LEU A 464 33.29 21.89 -3.93
CA LEU A 464 34.18 21.02 -3.16
C LEU A 464 35.25 20.35 -4.02
N GLY A 465 35.35 20.70 -5.31
CA GLY A 465 36.35 20.20 -6.25
C GLY A 465 37.76 20.41 -5.73
N GLY A 466 38.59 19.36 -5.83
CA GLY A 466 39.99 19.39 -5.39
C GLY A 466 40.22 19.49 -3.87
N ARG A 467 39.17 19.54 -3.03
CA ARG A 467 39.31 19.51 -1.57
C ARG A 467 39.45 18.07 -1.05
N PRO A 468 40.26 17.84 0.00
CA PRO A 468 40.15 16.60 0.75
C PRO A 468 38.75 16.49 1.36
N LYS A 469 38.10 15.33 1.17
CA LYS A 469 36.74 15.02 1.65
C LYS A 469 35.58 15.65 0.88
N ASN A 470 35.59 15.49 -0.45
CA ASN A 470 34.48 15.86 -1.33
C ASN A 470 33.36 14.78 -1.31
N THR A 471 32.61 14.71 -0.21
CA THR A 471 31.50 13.77 -0.01
C THR A 471 30.15 14.48 0.03
N LEU A 472 29.07 13.73 -0.21
CA LEU A 472 27.70 14.24 -0.02
C LEU A 472 27.48 14.72 1.43
N GLN A 473 28.07 14.04 2.42
CA GLN A 473 28.03 14.50 3.81
C GLN A 473 28.62 15.91 3.98
N THR A 474 29.74 16.22 3.32
CA THR A 474 30.35 17.55 3.38
C THR A 474 29.40 18.60 2.78
N TYR A 475 28.80 18.32 1.61
CA TYR A 475 27.76 19.18 1.03
C TYR A 475 26.59 19.40 2.01
N GLY A 476 26.05 18.32 2.58
CA GLY A 476 24.99 18.39 3.58
C GLY A 476 25.33 19.25 4.79
N SER A 477 26.55 19.07 5.33
CA SER A 477 27.04 19.83 6.48
C SER A 477 27.16 21.33 6.16
N ARG A 478 27.65 21.69 4.97
CA ARG A 478 27.73 23.09 4.52
C ARG A 478 26.35 23.72 4.38
N VAL A 479 25.41 23.02 3.76
CA VAL A 479 24.03 23.50 3.57
C VAL A 479 23.30 23.68 4.91
N ARG A 480 23.52 22.77 5.88
CA ARG A 480 22.99 22.94 7.25
C ARG A 480 23.52 24.20 7.91
N ILE A 481 24.82 24.47 7.78
CA ILE A 481 25.44 25.69 8.30
C ILE A 481 24.77 26.93 7.69
N MET A 482 24.63 26.98 6.36
CA MET A 482 23.95 28.09 5.68
C MET A 482 22.49 28.25 6.15
N THR A 483 21.76 27.15 6.30
CA THR A 483 20.36 27.13 6.77
C THR A 483 20.25 27.80 8.14
N GLN A 484 21.18 27.49 9.04
CA GLN A 484 21.24 28.05 10.39
C GLN A 484 21.63 29.53 10.39
N PHE A 485 22.65 29.92 9.63
CA PHE A 485 23.14 31.31 9.58
C PHE A 485 22.12 32.26 8.94
N ILE A 486 21.56 31.88 7.79
CA ILE A 486 20.60 32.72 7.07
C ILE A 486 19.22 32.68 7.75
N GLY A 487 18.91 31.58 8.45
CA GLY A 487 17.59 31.34 9.05
C GLY A 487 16.52 31.06 7.99
N SER A 488 16.88 30.31 6.95
CA SER A 488 16.04 29.97 5.79
C SER A 488 16.11 28.48 5.48
N ASN A 489 15.06 27.91 4.87
CA ASN A 489 15.15 26.59 4.28
C ASN A 489 15.99 26.66 3.00
N ILE A 490 16.82 25.65 2.76
CA ILE A 490 17.71 25.59 1.59
C ILE A 490 17.47 24.31 0.81
N THR A 491 17.40 24.44 -0.51
CA THR A 491 17.51 23.36 -1.47
C THR A 491 18.69 23.65 -2.37
N LEU A 492 19.73 22.83 -2.32
CA LEU A 492 20.94 22.97 -3.13
C LEU A 492 20.92 21.90 -4.23
N HIS A 493 20.98 22.32 -5.48
CA HIS A 493 21.19 21.49 -6.65
C HIS A 493 22.68 21.48 -6.98
N ILE A 494 23.27 20.28 -7.02
CA ILE A 494 24.68 20.07 -7.38
C ILE A 494 24.70 19.75 -8.87
N ASP A 495 25.12 20.71 -9.68
CA ASP A 495 25.01 20.61 -11.14
C ASP A 495 26.29 20.09 -11.80
N SER A 496 27.44 20.12 -11.10
CA SER A 496 28.74 19.67 -11.64
C SER A 496 29.57 18.86 -10.63
N GLY A 497 30.69 18.31 -11.09
CA GLY A 497 31.62 17.54 -10.27
C GLY A 497 31.18 16.10 -10.00
N LEU A 498 31.79 15.48 -8.99
CA LEU A 498 31.61 14.05 -8.65
C LEU A 498 30.16 13.67 -8.31
N HIS A 499 29.41 14.62 -7.76
CA HIS A 499 28.05 14.40 -7.23
C HIS A 499 26.97 15.11 -8.06
N SER A 500 27.28 15.44 -9.32
CA SER A 500 26.33 16.08 -10.23
C SER A 500 25.00 15.32 -10.32
N GLY A 501 23.90 16.07 -10.37
CA GLY A 501 22.53 15.54 -10.33
C GLY A 501 21.98 15.29 -8.92
N SER A 502 22.77 15.54 -7.87
CA SER A 502 22.31 15.41 -6.49
C SER A 502 21.59 16.67 -6.00
N THR A 503 20.64 16.50 -5.08
CA THR A 503 19.94 17.61 -4.42
C THR A 503 19.99 17.47 -2.90
N VAL A 504 20.38 18.52 -2.20
CA VAL A 504 20.43 18.60 -0.73
C VAL A 504 19.27 19.45 -0.23
N PHE A 505 18.51 18.92 0.71
CA PHE A 505 17.44 19.63 1.42
C PHE A 505 17.82 19.85 2.87
N SER A 506 17.70 21.09 3.35
CA SER A 506 17.86 21.43 4.77
C SER A 506 16.78 22.41 5.19
N TYR A 507 16.18 22.16 6.35
CA TYR A 507 15.05 22.93 6.87
C TYR A 507 15.39 23.50 8.24
N LYS A 508 15.14 24.80 8.42
CA LYS A 508 15.52 25.53 9.63
C LYS A 508 14.72 25.09 10.87
N ASP A 509 13.47 24.68 10.68
CA ASP A 509 12.53 24.32 11.75
C ASP A 509 12.43 22.80 11.96
N ALA A 510 13.25 21.99 11.28
CA ALA A 510 13.28 20.55 11.47
C ALA A 510 13.82 20.21 12.87
N SER A 511 13.01 19.52 13.68
CA SER A 511 13.25 19.23 15.10
C SER A 511 14.56 18.46 15.39
N ASN A 512 15.12 17.77 14.39
CA ASN A 512 16.36 17.01 14.51
C ASN A 512 17.46 17.52 13.56
N SER A 513 17.32 18.75 13.06
CA SER A 513 18.22 19.37 12.05
C SER A 513 18.51 18.45 10.86
N GLU A 514 17.48 17.75 10.39
CA GLU A 514 17.66 16.70 9.39
C GLU A 514 18.11 17.30 8.06
N ILE A 515 19.09 16.64 7.44
CA ILE A 515 19.54 16.92 6.08
C ILE A 515 19.16 15.72 5.24
N VAL A 516 18.47 15.95 4.13
CA VAL A 516 18.17 14.89 3.18
C VAL A 516 18.93 15.18 1.90
N ILE A 517 19.75 14.23 1.48
CA ILE A 517 20.44 14.29 0.20
C ILE A 517 19.88 13.21 -0.69
N HIS A 518 19.53 13.65 -1.89
CA HIS A 518 19.12 12.81 -2.96
C HIS A 518 20.25 12.74 -3.99
N SER A 519 20.73 11.55 -4.28
CA SER A 519 21.70 11.26 -5.34
C SER A 519 21.06 10.27 -6.32
N PRO A 520 21.47 10.26 -7.60
CA PRO A 520 21.03 9.23 -8.56
C PRO A 520 21.29 7.79 -8.08
N GLU A 521 22.30 7.57 -7.24
CA GLU A 521 22.70 6.24 -6.77
C GLU A 521 22.01 5.81 -5.46
N TYR A 522 21.64 6.75 -4.58
CA TYR A 522 21.08 6.47 -3.25
C TYR A 522 20.45 7.72 -2.60
N LEU A 523 19.60 7.50 -1.61
CA LEU A 523 19.09 8.57 -0.74
C LEU A 523 19.80 8.48 0.61
N VAL A 524 20.23 9.62 1.17
CA VAL A 524 20.77 9.66 2.53
C VAL A 524 20.08 10.73 3.37
N GLY A 525 19.61 10.35 4.54
CA GLY A 525 19.07 11.24 5.55
C GLY A 525 20.00 11.30 6.75
N TYR A 526 20.59 12.47 7.02
CA TYR A 526 21.35 12.71 8.25
C TYR A 526 20.44 13.29 9.32
N SER A 527 20.47 12.73 10.52
CA SER A 527 19.67 13.22 11.66
C SER A 527 20.44 13.09 12.96
N ASP A 528 20.22 14.01 13.90
CA ASP A 528 20.80 13.96 15.25
C ASP A 528 20.13 12.86 16.12
N VAL A 529 19.03 12.25 15.67
CA VAL A 529 18.30 11.17 16.38
C VAL A 529 18.88 9.78 16.12
N GLN A 530 19.63 9.60 15.04
CA GLN A 530 20.20 8.29 14.72
C GLN A 530 21.34 7.95 15.71
N PRO A 531 21.46 6.69 16.16
CA PRO A 531 22.56 6.27 17.01
C PRO A 531 23.91 6.54 16.33
N SER A 532 24.85 7.18 17.03
CA SER A 532 26.14 7.60 16.47
C SER A 532 27.04 6.45 15.99
N ASN A 533 26.69 5.21 16.32
CA ASN A 533 27.45 4.00 16.02
C ASN A 533 26.80 3.09 14.98
N VAL A 534 25.66 3.46 14.38
CA VAL A 534 24.94 2.61 13.41
C VAL A 534 24.43 3.42 12.22
N ILE A 535 24.58 2.87 11.02
CA ILE A 535 23.87 3.31 9.81
C ILE A 535 22.76 2.31 9.54
N SER A 536 21.54 2.81 9.41
CA SER A 536 20.37 1.96 9.17
C SER A 536 19.84 2.13 7.76
N LEU A 537 19.44 1.03 7.12
CA LEU A 537 18.75 1.04 5.84
C LEU A 537 17.72 -0.10 5.79
N ALA A 538 16.71 0.06 4.94
CA ALA A 538 15.83 -1.04 4.55
C ALA A 538 16.31 -1.57 3.20
N TYR A 539 16.22 -2.89 3.02
CA TYR A 539 16.44 -3.51 1.73
C TYR A 539 15.47 -2.93 0.70
N ASP A 540 15.99 -2.69 -0.49
CA ASP A 540 15.25 -2.10 -1.59
C ASP A 540 15.46 -2.89 -2.88
N GLU A 541 14.35 -3.37 -3.45
CA GLU A 541 14.30 -4.13 -4.70
C GLU A 541 14.74 -3.32 -5.92
N THR A 542 14.68 -1.98 -5.86
CA THR A 542 15.17 -1.10 -6.94
C THR A 542 16.68 -0.82 -6.86
N ASN A 543 17.33 -1.30 -5.79
CA ASN A 543 18.74 -1.11 -5.50
C ASN A 543 19.20 0.35 -5.36
N ILE A 544 18.30 1.26 -4.93
CA ILE A 544 18.60 2.67 -4.64
C ILE A 544 18.43 2.89 -3.12
N PRO A 545 19.37 2.43 -2.28
CA PRO A 545 19.14 2.34 -0.84
C PRO A 545 18.84 3.69 -0.20
N ARG A 546 17.95 3.69 0.79
CA ARG A 546 17.72 4.84 1.68
C ARG A 546 18.52 4.66 2.96
N LEU A 547 19.62 5.40 3.06
CA LEU A 547 20.50 5.40 4.21
C LEU A 547 19.98 6.38 5.28
N ALA A 548 19.80 5.90 6.51
CA ALA A 548 19.57 6.72 7.68
C ALA A 548 20.88 6.77 8.48
N VAL A 549 21.43 7.97 8.57
CA VAL A 549 22.82 8.20 8.97
C VAL A 549 22.84 9.22 10.13
N PRO A 550 23.65 9.00 11.18
CA PRO A 550 23.83 10.02 12.21
C PRO A 550 24.69 11.17 11.70
N ILE A 551 24.38 12.38 12.13
CA ILE A 551 25.21 13.57 11.79
C ILE A 551 26.61 13.45 12.42
N LYS A 552 26.68 12.92 13.64
CA LYS A 552 27.92 12.69 14.38
C LYS A 552 28.17 11.20 14.53
N PHE A 553 29.28 10.73 13.99
CA PHE A 553 29.67 9.33 14.07
C PHE A 553 30.68 9.06 15.18
N ASN A 554 30.65 7.83 15.69
CA ASN A 554 31.80 7.25 16.33
C ASN A 554 32.87 6.87 15.28
N PRO A 555 34.15 6.75 15.66
CA PRO A 555 35.20 6.27 14.75
C PRO A 555 34.93 4.87 14.19
N ASN A 556 34.11 4.07 14.88
CA ASN A 556 33.70 2.74 14.46
C ASN A 556 32.18 2.68 14.38
N VAL A 557 31.65 2.25 13.23
CA VAL A 557 30.21 2.17 12.97
C VAL A 557 29.81 0.78 12.48
N GLY A 558 28.62 0.34 12.86
CA GLY A 558 27.96 -0.84 12.31
C GLY A 558 27.01 -0.45 11.18
N LEU A 559 26.82 -1.33 10.21
CA LEU A 559 25.74 -1.22 9.23
C LEU A 559 24.56 -2.08 9.69
N GLN A 560 23.34 -1.64 9.45
CA GLN A 560 22.14 -2.40 9.75
C GLN A 560 21.20 -2.34 8.55
N ILE A 561 20.96 -3.48 7.91
CA ILE A 561 19.98 -3.62 6.82
C ILE A 561 18.80 -4.46 7.28
N THR A 562 17.59 -3.98 7.02
CA THR A 562 16.35 -4.69 7.34
C THR A 562 15.79 -5.36 6.07
N ILE A 563 15.59 -6.68 6.11
CA ILE A 563 14.94 -7.47 5.05
C ILE A 563 13.55 -7.85 5.54
N SER A 564 12.52 -7.45 4.79
CA SER A 564 11.13 -7.55 5.23
C SER A 564 10.39 -8.79 4.71
N ASP A 565 10.90 -9.41 3.65
CA ASP A 565 10.29 -10.52 2.92
C ASP A 565 11.37 -11.37 2.22
N GLU A 566 10.93 -12.45 1.58
CA GLU A 566 11.79 -13.40 0.87
C GLU A 566 12.32 -12.90 -0.48
N PHE A 567 11.83 -11.75 -0.98
CA PHE A 567 12.17 -11.23 -2.31
C PHE A 567 13.44 -10.39 -2.29
N TYR A 568 14.53 -10.94 -1.73
CA TYR A 568 15.84 -10.31 -1.77
C TYR A 568 16.87 -11.16 -2.53
N THR A 569 17.93 -10.50 -3.00
CA THR A 569 19.11 -11.18 -3.51
C THR A 569 20.32 -10.81 -2.67
N LYS A 570 21.20 -11.79 -2.40
CA LYS A 570 22.43 -11.56 -1.64
C LYS A 570 23.36 -10.55 -2.31
N GLU A 571 23.36 -10.49 -3.65
CA GLU A 571 24.11 -9.52 -4.45
C GLU A 571 23.64 -8.08 -4.21
N MET A 572 22.32 -7.85 -4.15
CA MET A 572 21.77 -6.53 -3.88
C MET A 572 21.95 -6.12 -2.41
N VAL A 573 21.79 -7.05 -1.47
CA VAL A 573 22.12 -6.81 -0.05
C VAL A 573 23.58 -6.37 0.08
N LEU A 574 24.51 -7.07 -0.58
CA LEU A 574 25.92 -6.69 -0.63
C LEU A 574 26.11 -5.30 -1.24
N SER A 575 25.50 -5.02 -2.39
CA SER A 575 25.61 -3.74 -3.09
C SER A 575 25.19 -2.57 -2.20
N GLN A 576 24.05 -2.69 -1.51
CA GLN A 576 23.53 -1.64 -0.63
C GLN A 576 24.38 -1.47 0.64
N LEU A 577 24.91 -2.55 1.20
CA LEU A 577 25.86 -2.49 2.32
C LEU A 577 27.21 -1.86 1.91
N GLN A 578 27.69 -2.15 0.70
CA GLN A 578 28.88 -1.52 0.14
C GLN A 578 28.67 -0.03 -0.09
N GLN A 579 27.48 0.38 -0.57
CA GLN A 579 27.12 1.78 -0.70
C GLN A 579 27.13 2.49 0.65
N ALA A 580 26.52 1.89 1.68
CA ALA A 580 26.54 2.42 3.05
C ALA A 580 27.98 2.50 3.62
N LYS A 581 28.84 1.52 3.31
CA LYS A 581 30.26 1.54 3.68
C LYS A 581 31.01 2.68 3.00
N LYS A 582 30.78 2.92 1.70
CA LYS A 582 31.39 4.00 0.91
C LYS A 582 31.02 5.37 1.47
N GLU A 583 29.76 5.57 1.86
CA GLU A 583 29.23 6.83 2.40
C GLU A 583 30.03 7.34 3.62
N VAL A 584 30.55 6.44 4.46
CA VAL A 584 31.26 6.82 5.71
C VAL A 584 32.76 6.51 5.71
N ALA A 585 33.30 6.00 4.61
CA ALA A 585 34.66 5.46 4.54
C ALA A 585 35.76 6.49 4.90
N GLU A 586 35.50 7.79 4.73
CA GLU A 586 36.46 8.84 5.03
C GLU A 586 36.47 9.30 6.50
N THR A 587 35.41 8.98 7.26
CA THR A 587 35.22 9.46 8.63
C THR A 587 35.17 8.35 9.66
N SER A 588 34.80 7.13 9.26
CA SER A 588 34.56 6.02 10.16
C SER A 588 34.97 4.68 9.55
N SER A 589 35.44 3.78 10.41
CA SER A 589 35.67 2.38 10.06
C SER A 589 34.40 1.56 10.28
N VAL A 590 34.01 0.78 9.28
CA VAL A 590 32.92 -0.19 9.44
C VAL A 590 33.48 -1.48 10.06
N PHE A 591 33.00 -1.84 11.24
CA PHE A 591 33.49 -3.04 11.96
C PHE A 591 32.53 -4.24 11.87
N LYS A 592 31.25 -3.99 11.57
CA LYS A 592 30.25 -5.05 11.39
C LYS A 592 29.09 -4.64 10.49
N ALA A 593 28.38 -5.63 9.96
CA ALA A 593 27.07 -5.47 9.34
C ALA A 593 26.04 -6.42 9.98
N MET A 594 24.87 -5.90 10.29
CA MET A 594 23.75 -6.62 10.89
C MET A 594 22.60 -6.73 9.89
N ILE A 595 22.18 -7.96 9.62
CA ILE A 595 20.99 -8.29 8.86
C ILE A 595 19.84 -8.49 9.84
N VAL A 596 18.78 -7.70 9.72
CA VAL A 596 17.60 -7.77 10.58
C VAL A 596 16.43 -8.29 9.76
N THR A 597 15.74 -9.32 10.25
CA THR A 597 14.45 -9.73 9.70
C THR A 597 13.32 -9.40 10.67
N GLY A 598 12.17 -9.00 10.13
CA GLY A 598 10.97 -8.70 10.90
C GLY A 598 10.07 -9.92 11.11
N PRO A 599 8.97 -9.79 11.86
CA PRO A 599 8.09 -10.92 12.20
C PRO A 599 7.36 -11.50 10.97
N ARG A 600 7.27 -10.73 9.88
CA ARG A 600 6.69 -11.20 8.61
C ARG A 600 7.61 -12.12 7.82
N TYR A 601 8.91 -12.11 8.11
CA TYR A 601 9.88 -12.91 7.40
C TYR A 601 10.85 -13.61 8.36
N LEU A 602 10.60 -14.90 8.54
CA LEU A 602 11.44 -15.78 9.30
C LEU A 602 12.42 -16.49 8.35
N MET A 603 13.52 -15.79 8.02
CA MET A 603 14.56 -16.33 7.14
C MET A 603 15.05 -17.71 7.61
N PRO A 604 14.96 -18.76 6.74
CA PRO A 604 15.44 -20.10 7.02
C PRO A 604 16.90 -20.14 7.49
N GLU A 605 17.24 -21.16 8.27
CA GLU A 605 18.60 -21.31 8.83
C GLU A 605 19.66 -21.41 7.72
N GLN A 606 19.47 -22.30 6.74
CA GLN A 606 20.47 -22.51 5.69
C GLN A 606 20.67 -21.24 4.85
N GLU A 607 19.58 -20.59 4.48
CA GLU A 607 19.62 -19.32 3.77
C GLU A 607 20.34 -18.23 4.58
N SER A 608 20.09 -18.18 5.90
CA SER A 608 20.80 -17.26 6.79
C SER A 608 22.30 -17.53 6.82
N LYS A 609 22.72 -18.81 6.86
CA LYS A 609 24.13 -19.21 6.83
C LYS A 609 24.79 -18.86 5.50
N ASP A 610 24.13 -19.17 4.38
CA ASP A 610 24.62 -18.88 3.03
C ASP A 610 24.81 -17.37 2.81
N LEU A 611 23.86 -16.56 3.29
CA LEU A 611 23.95 -15.11 3.24
C LEU A 611 25.11 -14.59 4.11
N LEU A 612 25.27 -15.10 5.34
CA LEU A 612 26.36 -14.72 6.24
C LEU A 612 27.73 -15.06 5.65
N ASP A 613 27.87 -16.24 5.06
CA ASP A 613 29.11 -16.70 4.44
C ASP A 613 29.47 -15.81 3.24
N TYR A 614 28.49 -15.56 2.37
CA TYR A 614 28.66 -14.69 1.21
C TYR A 614 29.07 -13.27 1.62
N LEU A 615 28.35 -12.65 2.56
CA LEU A 615 28.61 -11.28 2.99
C LEU A 615 29.90 -11.14 3.78
N SER A 616 30.23 -12.11 4.65
CA SER A 616 31.48 -12.09 5.44
C SER A 616 32.70 -12.11 4.52
N GLN A 617 32.67 -12.97 3.49
CA GLN A 617 33.72 -13.06 2.48
C GLN A 617 33.87 -11.77 1.67
N LYS A 618 32.75 -11.13 1.30
CA LYS A 618 32.75 -9.98 0.37
C LYS A 618 32.95 -8.62 1.04
N LEU A 619 32.44 -8.43 2.26
CA LEU A 619 32.57 -7.15 2.99
C LEU A 619 33.84 -7.08 3.84
N GLY A 620 34.37 -8.24 4.25
CA GLY A 620 35.55 -8.34 5.12
C GLY A 620 35.32 -7.80 6.53
N VAL A 621 34.08 -7.84 7.02
CA VAL A 621 33.69 -7.40 8.38
C VAL A 621 32.84 -8.48 9.05
N ARG A 622 32.68 -8.40 10.37
CA ARG A 622 31.79 -9.32 11.11
C ARG A 622 30.34 -9.16 10.62
N ILE A 623 29.68 -10.25 10.28
CA ILE A 623 28.27 -10.27 9.90
C ILE A 623 27.45 -10.86 11.03
N GLU A 624 26.31 -10.23 11.35
CA GLU A 624 25.37 -10.66 12.37
C GLU A 624 23.97 -10.80 11.75
N ARG A 625 23.24 -11.85 12.09
CA ARG A 625 21.81 -12.00 11.77
C ARG A 625 21.00 -11.87 13.04
N SER A 626 20.07 -10.93 13.06
CA SER A 626 19.12 -10.73 14.15
C SER A 626 17.67 -10.83 13.66
N HIS A 627 16.77 -11.17 14.57
CA HIS A 627 15.33 -11.18 14.33
C HIS A 627 14.63 -10.23 15.30
N LYS A 628 13.56 -9.60 14.83
CA LYS A 628 12.67 -8.75 15.64
C LYS A 628 11.31 -9.42 15.75
N ASP A 629 10.97 -9.87 16.95
CA ASP A 629 9.68 -10.49 17.26
C ASP A 629 8.53 -9.47 17.27
N THR A 630 7.29 -9.93 17.11
CA THR A 630 6.07 -9.11 17.08
C THR A 630 5.85 -8.30 18.36
N ASP A 631 6.15 -8.89 19.52
CA ASP A 631 5.82 -8.34 20.84
C ASP A 631 7.03 -7.70 21.55
N SER A 632 8.21 -7.73 20.92
CA SER A 632 9.47 -7.30 21.52
C SER A 632 10.13 -6.20 20.69
N SER A 633 10.44 -5.07 21.35
CA SER A 633 11.27 -4.02 20.75
C SER A 633 12.76 -4.40 20.66
N LYS A 634 13.14 -5.56 21.21
CA LYS A 634 14.53 -6.03 21.27
C LYS A 634 14.86 -6.92 20.07
N LEU A 635 16.04 -6.67 19.50
CA LEU A 635 16.65 -7.53 18.49
C LEU A 635 17.28 -8.75 19.16
N ARG A 636 16.92 -9.95 18.70
CA ARG A 636 17.53 -11.20 19.13
C ARG A 636 18.59 -11.61 18.11
N LEU A 637 19.85 -11.66 18.55
CA LEU A 637 20.96 -12.17 17.74
C LEU A 637 20.80 -13.69 17.58
N LEU A 638 20.87 -14.16 16.34
CA LEU A 638 20.69 -15.57 16.00
C LEU A 638 21.96 -16.20 15.46
N LEU A 639 22.63 -15.54 14.51
CA LEU A 639 23.89 -15.98 13.93
C LEU A 639 24.92 -14.86 13.92
N SER A 640 26.20 -15.21 13.99
CA SER A 640 27.29 -14.29 13.67
C SER A 640 28.46 -15.01 13.01
N LYS A 641 29.19 -14.33 12.13
CA LYS A 641 30.41 -14.84 11.53
C LYS A 641 31.45 -13.74 11.41
N ASN A 642 32.67 -13.98 11.91
CA ASN A 642 33.80 -13.06 11.67
C ASN A 642 34.48 -13.39 10.33
N PRO A 643 35.23 -12.45 9.75
CA PRO A 643 36.06 -12.73 8.59
C PRO A 643 37.09 -13.82 8.90
N GLY A 644 37.11 -14.89 8.09
CA GLY A 644 38.05 -16.00 8.24
C GLY A 644 37.56 -17.17 9.11
N ASP A 645 36.41 -17.04 9.78
CA ASP A 645 35.80 -18.17 10.50
C ASP A 645 35.34 -19.24 9.49
N SER A 646 35.57 -20.52 9.79
CA SER A 646 35.12 -21.64 8.95
C SER A 646 33.59 -21.76 8.93
N GLU A 647 32.94 -21.58 10.08
CA GLU A 647 31.49 -21.73 10.27
C GLU A 647 30.90 -20.53 11.04
N ALA A 648 29.59 -20.29 10.89
CA ALA A 648 28.89 -19.26 11.63
C ALA A 648 28.59 -19.72 13.08
N GLN A 649 28.77 -18.83 14.05
CA GLN A 649 28.39 -19.07 15.44
C GLN A 649 26.88 -18.88 15.62
N VAL A 650 26.24 -19.83 16.30
CA VAL A 650 24.81 -19.82 16.65
C VAL A 650 24.63 -19.28 18.08
N HIS A 651 23.75 -18.30 18.28
CA HIS A 651 23.54 -17.59 19.56
C HIS A 651 22.17 -17.85 20.22
N GLY A 652 21.25 -18.51 19.50
CA GLY A 652 19.94 -18.88 20.01
C GLY A 652 19.25 -19.87 19.08
N HIS A 653 18.02 -20.26 19.39
CA HIS A 653 17.27 -21.18 18.53
C HIS A 653 17.02 -20.52 17.16
N LEU A 654 17.47 -21.15 16.09
CA LEU A 654 17.09 -20.76 14.74
C LEU A 654 15.69 -21.32 14.50
N ALA A 655 14.90 -20.68 13.65
CA ALA A 655 13.57 -21.18 13.28
C ALA A 655 13.67 -22.67 12.99
N HIS A 656 12.89 -23.47 13.73
CA HIS A 656 12.98 -24.91 13.70
C HIS A 656 12.88 -25.37 12.25
N GLN A 657 13.86 -26.17 11.84
CA GLN A 657 13.73 -26.95 10.63
C GLN A 657 12.49 -27.84 10.83
N ASP A 658 11.53 -27.80 9.90
CA ASP A 658 10.66 -28.93 9.63
C ASP A 658 11.51 -30.05 9.02
N THR A 659 12.50 -30.53 9.78
CA THR A 659 13.17 -31.79 9.48
C THR A 659 12.34 -32.86 10.18
N PRO A 660 11.68 -33.77 9.43
CA PRO A 660 11.04 -34.93 10.01
C PRO A 660 12.03 -35.64 10.94
N LEU A 661 11.59 -35.96 12.16
CA LEU A 661 12.38 -36.50 13.26
C LEU A 661 12.78 -37.97 13.01
N HIS A 662 13.32 -38.31 11.82
CA HIS A 662 13.56 -39.69 11.39
C HIS A 662 14.91 -40.27 11.84
N ASN A 663 15.75 -39.54 12.59
CA ASN A 663 17.08 -40.01 13.00
C ASN A 663 17.30 -40.01 14.53
N TRP A 664 16.26 -40.32 15.31
CA TRP A 664 16.48 -40.91 16.62
C TRP A 664 16.24 -42.41 16.46
N ASP A 665 17.31 -43.21 16.45
CA ASP A 665 17.16 -44.64 16.68
C ASP A 665 16.35 -44.85 17.98
N ALA A 666 15.61 -45.96 18.05
CA ALA A 666 14.78 -46.31 19.20
C ALA A 666 15.49 -45.99 20.53
N LEU A 667 14.82 -45.27 21.42
CA LEU A 667 15.36 -44.92 22.74
C LEU A 667 15.89 -46.17 23.43
N SER A 668 17.14 -46.13 23.89
CA SER A 668 17.70 -47.24 24.66
C SER A 668 16.90 -47.43 25.96
N GLN A 669 16.87 -48.66 26.47
CA GLN A 669 16.13 -48.97 27.70
C GLN A 669 16.59 -48.09 28.88
N ASP A 670 17.86 -47.71 28.94
CA ASP A 670 18.40 -46.80 29.96
C ASP A 670 17.84 -45.37 29.84
N GLN A 671 17.57 -44.90 28.62
CA GLN A 671 16.94 -43.60 28.40
C GLN A 671 15.45 -43.63 28.79
N ILE A 672 14.75 -44.73 28.48
CA ILE A 672 13.37 -44.95 28.90
C ILE A 672 13.28 -44.97 30.44
N ASN A 673 14.16 -45.72 31.09
CA ASN A 673 14.19 -45.82 32.55
C ASN A 673 14.50 -44.47 33.22
N LYS A 674 15.36 -43.64 32.61
CA LYS A 674 15.64 -42.28 33.09
C LYS A 674 14.44 -41.37 32.96
N LEU A 675 13.74 -41.40 31.82
CA LEU A 675 12.53 -40.60 31.60
C LEU A 675 11.40 -41.00 32.55
N ASP A 676 11.23 -42.30 32.77
CA ASP A 676 10.24 -42.83 33.72
C ASP A 676 10.56 -42.38 35.15
N THR A 677 11.82 -42.47 35.57
CA THR A 677 12.28 -41.97 36.88
C THR A 677 12.00 -40.47 37.06
N GLU A 678 12.17 -39.68 36.00
CA GLU A 678 11.99 -38.23 36.03
C GLU A 678 10.52 -37.82 36.02
N SER A 679 9.65 -38.62 35.39
CA SER A 679 8.20 -38.42 35.39
C SER A 679 7.57 -38.59 36.78
N GLN A 680 8.22 -39.36 37.66
CA GLN A 680 7.79 -39.64 39.04
C GLN A 680 8.21 -38.54 40.03
N LYS A 681 9.01 -37.55 39.60
CA LYS A 681 9.37 -36.42 40.46
C LYS A 681 8.16 -35.48 40.67
N PRO A 682 8.04 -34.82 41.85
CA PRO A 682 6.95 -33.90 42.12
C PRO A 682 6.89 -32.80 41.06
N LYS A 683 5.78 -32.73 40.32
CA LYS A 683 5.59 -31.74 39.26
C LYS A 683 5.51 -30.34 39.88
N LEU A 684 6.44 -29.46 39.51
CA LEU A 684 6.26 -28.02 39.70
C LEU A 684 5.08 -27.57 38.84
N SER A 685 4.26 -26.65 39.35
CA SER A 685 3.18 -26.00 38.61
C SER A 685 3.69 -25.53 37.24
N LEU A 686 3.10 -26.07 36.17
CA LEU A 686 3.42 -25.81 34.76
C LEU A 686 3.00 -24.39 34.34
N ALA A 687 3.68 -23.38 34.85
CA ALA A 687 3.55 -22.01 34.36
C ALA A 687 4.75 -21.70 33.45
N ASN A 688 4.48 -21.52 32.16
CA ASN A 688 5.35 -20.96 31.11
C ASN A 688 6.58 -21.80 30.71
N HIS A 689 6.38 -22.75 29.80
CA HIS A 689 7.45 -23.23 28.92
C HIS A 689 7.07 -22.96 27.47
N ASP A 690 7.96 -22.30 26.72
CA ASP A 690 7.74 -21.86 25.34
C ASP A 690 7.83 -23.01 24.31
N HIS A 691 8.23 -24.21 24.74
CA HIS A 691 8.29 -25.43 23.92
C HIS A 691 7.92 -26.68 24.75
N GLN A 692 7.23 -27.64 24.12
CA GLN A 692 6.93 -28.95 24.67
C GLN A 692 7.57 -30.05 23.81
N VAL A 693 8.10 -31.09 24.45
CA VAL A 693 8.56 -32.31 23.77
C VAL A 693 7.64 -33.43 24.19
N LEU A 694 6.93 -34.01 23.21
CA LEU A 694 6.06 -35.15 23.40
C LEU A 694 6.78 -36.41 22.93
N ILE A 695 6.96 -37.37 23.84
CA ILE A 695 7.64 -38.63 23.56
C ILE A 695 6.61 -39.75 23.67
N GLN A 696 6.33 -40.40 22.53
CA GLN A 696 5.50 -41.60 22.49
C GLN A 696 6.34 -42.81 22.92
N THR A 697 6.01 -43.41 24.06
CA THR A 697 6.73 -44.57 24.62
C THR A 697 6.11 -45.90 24.25
N GLU A 698 4.91 -45.91 23.67
CA GLU A 698 4.13 -47.12 23.34
C GLU A 698 3.66 -47.08 21.88
N ALA A 699 3.71 -48.23 21.19
CA ALA A 699 3.41 -48.33 19.76
C ALA A 699 1.90 -48.47 19.45
N ASP A 700 1.01 -48.15 20.40
CA ASP A 700 -0.43 -48.26 20.23
C ASP A 700 -0.99 -47.11 19.34
N ASP A 701 -1.85 -47.45 18.39
CA ASP A 701 -2.40 -46.50 17.41
C ASP A 701 -3.22 -45.38 18.07
N ASN A 702 -3.92 -45.68 19.17
CA ASN A 702 -4.68 -44.68 19.92
C ASN A 702 -3.75 -43.71 20.66
N VAL A 703 -2.61 -44.20 21.16
CA VAL A 703 -1.59 -43.36 21.81
C VAL A 703 -0.90 -42.47 20.77
N LYS A 704 -0.66 -43.00 19.57
CA LYS A 704 -0.11 -42.24 18.44
C LYS A 704 -1.02 -41.10 18.01
N ASP A 705 -2.31 -41.39 17.82
CA ASP A 705 -3.29 -40.40 17.35
C ASP A 705 -3.51 -39.30 18.40
N ASN A 706 -3.55 -39.66 19.68
CA ASN A 706 -3.67 -38.67 20.76
C ASN A 706 -2.40 -37.84 20.94
N THR A 707 -1.21 -38.43 20.83
CA THR A 707 0.07 -37.70 20.90
C THR A 707 0.19 -36.70 19.75
N SER A 708 -0.24 -37.09 18.54
CA SER A 708 -0.26 -36.22 17.37
C SER A 708 -1.29 -35.09 17.44
N ARG A 709 -2.35 -35.23 18.25
CA ARG A 709 -3.33 -34.15 18.52
C ARG A 709 -2.89 -33.22 19.65
N LEU A 710 -1.98 -33.69 20.51
CA LEU A 710 -1.43 -32.94 21.63
C LEU A 710 -0.24 -32.07 21.23
N ALA A 711 0.53 -32.51 20.22
CA ALA A 711 1.55 -31.73 19.51
C ALA A 711 0.88 -30.71 18.59
#